data_AF-A0A7W7SFH0-F1
#
_entry.id   AF-A0A7W7SFH0-F1
#
_cell.length_a   1.000
_cell.length_b   1.000
_cell.length_c   1.000
_cell.angle_alpha   90.00
_cell.angle_beta   90.00
_cell.angle_gamma   90.00
#
_symmetry.space_group_name_H-M   'P 1'
#
loop_
_entity.id
_entity.type
_entity.pdbx_description
1 polymer ?
#
loop_
_entity_poly.entity_id
_entity_poly.type
_entity_poly.pdbx_seq_one_letter_code
_entity_poly.pdbx_strand_id
1 'polypeptide(L)'
;MPDLPDTAADESDFLLVDPPALRAHLEAHLADQSGRVRVTGTLDRRLILVERLDGRWVIADLSGEPHNTRNWPTRLTGHLALDEHDSWLTLADLDDAAAHYFTRPAVTIAALYHPETFPLPRFPLGISDLARAARTTLLGEVRLLDMQLGVTMADLVKDLVDNAPDILGISATFGQHDLLLELLDTAYQLPTPPLVVAGGSLTVRNEALLLDQYPDLLIARGAGEATIQDVLAHWHGELEREAIQGIGYTGAARGGGMQLARRRTATVPNRNQTDILPELDLLPATFAHDGVAQLECSRGCKSACSFCPRGHKGQWSGAEPASLPWMLGEMSRIFDRFPGTSRTIYSVDEEFMGGGPDAVTRALDLAHMFHDAGFNWETSCRIEQVYHPDHDLDWHFERAAMWRKLTELGLRRCLFGVESGVDSILTRFNKDTSAEQNALAIRTLSALGVSTRLTYITFDPLMTLAELEATHAFQGRTDLLLNPLPHLAVEEIVEGVRDPDFVAEHATGRPLHSGISYMLVSMECLVGAAYTKMAEQAGLTGAARPSMGRVDSRYLDPRIGEASTAAQLWIDRSFPLDYTLKSLEKVLDGQPRHSVRAARTVLKDSAYTVLTGMLHEITSTPPADGTDQLAAGIASMLDREFEHLRAVVGPEVHTLTATLPSRHAERLRNQHDRWTNSDGWQLINAADPCGT
;
A
#
# COMPACT_ATOMS: atom_id res chain seq x y z
N MET A 1 -12.20 -3.44 -22.55
CA MET A 1 -12.12 -2.01 -22.21
C MET A 1 -13.53 -1.47 -22.07
N PRO A 2 -13.94 -0.91 -20.93
CA PRO A 2 -15.13 -0.08 -20.87
C PRO A 2 -14.82 1.30 -21.48
N ASP A 3 -15.79 1.88 -22.18
CA ASP A 3 -15.67 3.16 -22.89
C ASP A 3 -15.23 4.29 -21.94
N LEU A 4 -14.08 4.91 -22.23
CA LEU A 4 -13.66 6.17 -21.63
C LEU A 4 -14.66 7.27 -22.04
N PRO A 5 -15.01 8.20 -21.14
CA PRO A 5 -15.94 9.26 -21.46
C PRO A 5 -15.43 10.11 -22.64
N ASP A 6 -16.33 10.27 -23.62
CA ASP A 6 -16.14 11.00 -24.88
C ASP A 6 -16.01 12.51 -24.60
N THR A 7 -14.78 12.97 -24.35
CA THR A 7 -14.43 14.38 -24.34
C THR A 7 -13.32 14.62 -25.35
N ALA A 8 -13.70 15.17 -26.50
CA ALA A 8 -12.84 15.50 -27.65
C ALA A 8 -11.81 16.62 -27.41
N ALA A 9 -11.21 16.68 -26.21
CA ALA A 9 -10.03 17.49 -25.91
C ALA A 9 -8.81 16.56 -25.88
N ASP A 10 -8.00 16.67 -26.94
CA ASP A 10 -6.75 15.95 -27.27
C ASP A 10 -6.64 14.48 -26.79
N GLU A 11 -7.08 13.54 -27.62
CA GLU A 11 -6.76 12.12 -27.47
C GLU A 11 -5.24 11.88 -27.40
N SER A 12 -4.43 12.79 -27.96
CA SER A 12 -2.97 12.67 -28.07
C SER A 12 -2.23 12.59 -26.73
N ASP A 13 -2.72 13.24 -25.67
CA ASP A 13 -2.05 13.27 -24.37
C ASP A 13 -2.10 11.92 -23.61
N PHE A 14 -3.15 11.10 -23.82
CA PHE A 14 -3.18 9.74 -23.23
C PHE A 14 -2.36 8.73 -24.01
N LEU A 15 -2.10 8.99 -25.29
CA LEU A 15 -1.28 8.08 -26.08
C LEU A 15 0.11 7.94 -25.47
N LEU A 16 0.71 9.05 -24.99
CA LEU A 16 2.07 8.99 -24.43
C LEU A 16 2.20 8.12 -23.18
N VAL A 17 1.14 8.04 -22.36
CA VAL A 17 1.15 7.26 -21.11
C VAL A 17 0.78 5.78 -21.34
N ASP A 18 0.13 5.45 -22.45
CA ASP A 18 -0.27 4.09 -22.82
C ASP A 18 0.51 3.64 -24.08
N PRO A 19 1.64 2.93 -23.92
CA PRO A 19 2.49 2.54 -25.05
C PRO A 19 1.77 1.65 -26.09
N PRO A 20 0.95 0.65 -25.69
CA PRO A 20 0.09 -0.05 -26.63
C PRO A 20 -0.86 0.86 -27.43
N ALA A 21 -1.52 1.82 -26.79
CA ALA A 21 -2.41 2.75 -27.47
C ALA A 21 -1.65 3.66 -28.45
N LEU A 22 -0.48 4.19 -28.06
CA LEU A 22 0.39 4.96 -28.96
C LEU A 22 0.85 4.14 -30.16
N ARG A 23 1.26 2.88 -29.94
CA ARG A 23 1.63 1.98 -31.04
C ARG A 23 0.46 1.79 -32.01
N ALA A 24 -0.72 1.44 -31.50
CA ALA A 24 -1.90 1.22 -32.32
C ALA A 24 -2.32 2.47 -33.10
N HIS A 25 -2.22 3.64 -32.46
CA HIS A 25 -2.48 4.93 -33.10
C HIS A 25 -1.50 5.17 -34.27
N LEU A 26 -0.20 4.97 -34.06
CA LEU A 26 0.81 5.12 -35.11
C LEU A 26 0.63 4.11 -36.24
N GLU A 27 0.35 2.85 -35.93
CA GLU A 27 0.07 1.81 -36.93
C GLU A 27 -1.14 2.17 -37.80
N ALA A 28 -2.21 2.71 -37.20
CA ALA A 28 -3.38 3.14 -37.94
C ALA A 28 -3.12 4.37 -38.83
N HIS A 29 -2.38 5.36 -38.34
CA HIS A 29 -2.13 6.61 -39.06
C HIS A 29 -1.01 6.53 -40.10
N LEU A 30 -0.12 5.54 -39.97
CA LEU A 30 1.01 5.33 -40.87
C LEU A 30 0.88 4.06 -41.73
N ALA A 31 -0.27 3.38 -41.72
CA ALA A 31 -0.49 2.08 -42.38
C ALA A 31 -0.02 2.02 -43.85
N ASP A 32 -0.20 3.10 -44.62
CA ASP A 32 0.18 3.17 -46.04
C ASP A 32 1.65 3.60 -46.27
N GLN A 33 2.37 3.94 -45.20
CA GLN A 33 3.69 4.58 -45.24
C GLN A 33 4.74 3.86 -44.36
N SER A 34 4.33 2.92 -43.52
CA SER A 34 5.20 2.17 -42.61
C SER A 34 4.92 0.67 -42.59
N GLY A 35 5.94 -0.12 -42.27
CA GLY A 35 5.85 -1.53 -41.93
C GLY A 35 5.58 -1.72 -40.44
N ARG A 36 6.59 -2.20 -39.70
CA ARG A 36 6.52 -2.43 -38.25
C ARG A 36 6.62 -1.13 -37.45
N VAL A 37 5.80 -0.98 -36.40
CA VAL A 37 5.91 0.10 -35.41
C VAL A 37 6.26 -0.46 -34.03
N ARG A 38 7.15 0.22 -33.31
CA ARG A 38 7.56 -0.13 -31.94
C ARG A 38 7.52 1.11 -31.06
N VAL A 39 7.09 0.91 -29.82
CA VAL A 39 7.04 1.93 -28.79
C VAL A 39 7.66 1.33 -27.52
N THR A 40 8.72 1.94 -27.00
CA THR A 40 9.47 1.45 -25.84
C THR A 40 10.04 2.61 -25.01
N GLY A 41 10.88 2.33 -24.03
CA GLY A 41 11.44 3.32 -23.10
C GLY A 41 10.46 3.73 -22.01
N THR A 42 10.93 4.57 -21.09
CA THR A 42 10.14 5.10 -19.98
C THR A 42 9.31 6.30 -20.43
N LEU A 43 8.33 6.73 -19.64
CA LEU A 43 7.46 7.86 -19.97
C LEU A 43 8.24 9.15 -20.28
N ASP A 44 9.28 9.47 -19.50
CA ASP A 44 10.17 10.63 -19.67
C ASP A 44 11.12 10.50 -20.87
N ARG A 45 11.31 9.29 -21.41
CA ARG A 45 12.23 8.97 -22.50
C ARG A 45 11.57 7.98 -23.47
N ARG A 46 10.32 8.27 -23.88
CA ARG A 46 9.53 7.40 -24.74
C ARG A 46 10.14 7.34 -26.14
N LEU A 47 10.47 6.14 -26.61
CA LEU A 47 11.12 5.90 -27.89
C LEU A 47 10.13 5.29 -28.89
N ILE A 48 10.02 5.89 -30.07
CA ILE A 48 9.28 5.34 -31.21
C ILE A 48 10.28 4.83 -32.25
N LEU A 49 10.01 3.64 -32.80
CA LEU A 49 10.68 3.13 -33.99
C LEU A 49 9.63 2.77 -35.05
N VAL A 50 9.72 3.36 -36.24
CA VAL A 50 8.83 3.11 -37.36
C VAL A 50 9.62 2.62 -38.57
N GLU A 51 9.38 1.40 -38.99
CA GLU A 51 9.94 0.85 -40.23
C GLU A 51 9.28 1.51 -41.44
N ARG A 52 10.08 2.00 -42.37
CA ARG A 52 9.63 2.57 -43.64
C ARG A 52 9.54 1.48 -44.70
N LEU A 53 8.80 1.76 -45.77
CA LEU A 53 8.64 0.82 -46.90
C LEU A 53 9.95 0.50 -47.64
N ASP A 54 11.00 1.33 -47.48
CA ASP A 54 12.34 1.07 -48.03
C ASP A 54 13.23 0.23 -47.09
N GLY A 55 12.68 -0.25 -45.96
CA GLY A 55 13.37 -1.09 -44.97
C GLY A 55 14.20 -0.31 -43.95
N ARG A 56 14.31 1.01 -44.07
CA ARG A 56 14.98 1.86 -43.06
C ARG A 56 14.03 2.19 -41.92
N TRP A 57 14.56 2.55 -40.77
CA TRP A 57 13.77 2.90 -39.59
C TRP A 57 13.84 4.40 -39.30
N VAL A 58 12.71 4.98 -38.91
CA VAL A 58 12.65 6.28 -38.25
C VAL A 58 12.68 6.04 -36.74
N ILE A 59 13.61 6.67 -36.04
CA ILE A 59 13.73 6.56 -34.58
C ILE A 59 13.58 7.94 -33.95
N ALA A 60 12.62 8.07 -33.03
CA ALA A 60 12.27 9.32 -32.38
C ALA A 60 12.25 9.17 -30.84
N ASP A 61 13.04 10.00 -30.15
CA ASP A 61 12.96 10.18 -28.69
C ASP A 61 11.96 11.31 -28.38
N LEU A 62 10.80 10.97 -27.85
CA LEU A 62 9.71 11.92 -27.63
C LEU A 62 9.96 12.90 -26.48
N SER A 63 11.02 12.70 -25.70
CA SER A 63 11.48 13.72 -24.75
C SER A 63 12.10 14.93 -25.45
N GLY A 64 12.43 14.82 -26.75
CA GLY A 64 13.17 15.81 -27.52
C GLY A 64 14.68 15.79 -27.25
N GLU A 65 15.17 14.86 -26.44
CA GLU A 65 16.59 14.70 -26.13
C GLU A 65 17.32 13.97 -27.28
N PRO A 66 18.59 14.32 -27.58
CA PRO A 66 19.39 13.62 -28.57
C PRO A 66 19.63 12.14 -28.24
N HIS A 67 19.70 11.29 -29.26
CA HIS A 67 19.93 9.83 -29.09
C HIS A 67 21.26 9.48 -28.42
N ASN A 68 22.28 10.35 -28.46
CA ASN A 68 23.58 10.16 -27.78
C ASN A 68 23.50 10.32 -26.25
N THR A 69 22.41 10.89 -25.72
CA THR A 69 22.17 11.00 -24.28
C THR A 69 21.49 9.76 -23.70
N ARG A 70 21.05 8.84 -24.57
CA ARG A 70 20.35 7.61 -24.19
C ARG A 70 21.37 6.51 -23.90
N ASN A 71 21.10 5.75 -22.84
CA ASN A 71 21.85 4.53 -22.54
C ASN A 71 21.32 3.39 -23.41
N TRP A 72 21.93 3.20 -24.59
CA TRP A 72 21.59 2.09 -25.48
C TRP A 72 22.11 0.74 -24.95
N PRO A 73 21.30 -0.33 -25.01
CA PRO A 73 21.75 -1.67 -24.65
C PRO A 73 22.95 -2.11 -25.47
N THR A 74 23.93 -2.71 -24.80
CA THR A 74 25.12 -3.28 -25.47
C THR A 74 24.72 -4.31 -26.52
N ARG A 75 23.61 -5.04 -26.34
CA ARG A 75 23.05 -5.99 -27.32
C ARG A 75 22.67 -5.39 -28.67
N LEU A 76 22.40 -4.09 -28.73
CA LEU A 76 22.10 -3.41 -30.00
C LEU A 76 23.37 -3.03 -30.77
N THR A 77 24.55 -3.16 -30.16
CA THR A 77 25.83 -2.83 -30.81
C THR A 77 26.04 -3.69 -32.04
N GLY A 78 26.16 -3.05 -33.21
CA GLY A 78 26.34 -3.73 -34.50
C GLY A 78 25.04 -4.21 -35.14
N HIS A 79 23.90 -4.09 -34.44
CA HIS A 79 22.56 -4.45 -34.92
C HIS A 79 21.66 -3.22 -35.17
N LEU A 80 22.01 -2.09 -34.56
CA LEU A 80 21.40 -0.78 -34.75
C LEU A 80 22.48 0.24 -35.15
N ALA A 81 22.28 0.93 -36.26
CA ALA A 81 23.12 2.02 -36.72
C ALA A 81 22.27 3.27 -36.98
N LEU A 82 22.46 4.32 -36.16
CA LEU A 82 21.80 5.61 -36.33
C LEU A 82 22.60 6.49 -37.31
N ASP A 83 21.93 7.20 -38.21
CA ASP A 83 22.57 8.16 -39.11
C ASP A 83 23.09 9.37 -38.33
N GLU A 84 22.29 9.88 -37.39
CA GLU A 84 22.56 11.07 -36.57
C GLU A 84 22.28 10.76 -35.10
N HIS A 85 23.30 10.96 -34.25
CA HIS A 85 23.22 10.64 -32.81
C HIS A 85 22.93 11.89 -31.95
N ASP A 86 23.19 13.09 -32.47
CA ASP A 86 22.96 14.38 -31.82
C ASP A 86 21.57 14.97 -32.11
N SER A 87 20.69 14.20 -32.76
CA SER A 87 19.29 14.52 -32.99
C SER A 87 18.37 13.64 -32.16
N TRP A 88 17.18 14.14 -31.82
CA TRP A 88 16.08 13.37 -31.22
C TRP A 88 15.33 12.53 -32.25
N LEU A 89 15.44 12.88 -33.54
CA LEU A 89 14.81 12.22 -34.67
C LEU A 89 15.87 11.85 -35.70
N THR A 90 15.96 10.57 -36.07
CA THR A 90 16.97 10.10 -37.00
C THR A 90 16.46 8.94 -37.86
N LEU A 91 17.17 8.69 -38.97
CA LEU A 91 17.04 7.45 -39.70
C LEU A 91 18.05 6.44 -39.18
N ALA A 92 17.70 5.17 -39.27
CA ALA A 92 18.56 4.10 -38.79
C ALA A 92 18.42 2.84 -39.65
N ASP A 93 19.50 2.05 -39.67
CA ASP A 93 19.46 0.67 -40.12
C ASP A 93 19.35 -0.23 -38.88
N LEU A 94 18.35 -1.10 -38.89
CA LEU A 94 18.00 -1.99 -37.78
C LEU A 94 17.74 -3.38 -38.36
N ASP A 95 18.53 -4.36 -37.94
CA ASP A 95 18.38 -5.75 -38.40
C ASP A 95 17.34 -6.54 -37.58
N ASP A 96 17.07 -7.77 -38.00
CA ASP A 96 16.09 -8.62 -37.32
C ASP A 96 16.47 -8.97 -35.88
N ALA A 97 17.76 -8.95 -35.52
CA ALA A 97 18.20 -9.19 -34.16
C ALA A 97 17.88 -7.99 -33.26
N ALA A 98 18.15 -6.76 -33.71
CA ALA A 98 17.71 -5.57 -33.00
C ALA A 98 16.17 -5.50 -32.90
N ALA A 99 15.44 -5.85 -33.96
CA ALA A 99 13.98 -5.91 -33.93
C ALA A 99 13.47 -6.93 -32.90
N HIS A 100 14.15 -8.07 -32.76
CA HIS A 100 13.88 -9.07 -31.75
C HIS A 100 14.17 -8.55 -30.34
N TYR A 101 15.30 -7.89 -30.10
CA TYR A 101 15.65 -7.36 -28.78
C TYR A 101 14.66 -6.29 -28.29
N PHE A 102 14.09 -5.46 -29.17
CA PHE A 102 13.06 -4.50 -28.79
C PHE A 102 11.69 -5.12 -28.46
N THR A 103 11.48 -6.41 -28.77
CA THR A 103 10.17 -7.07 -28.60
C THR A 103 10.22 -8.30 -27.71
N ARG A 104 11.41 -8.84 -27.45
CA ARG A 104 11.62 -10.01 -26.59
C ARG A 104 12.66 -9.71 -25.51
N PRO A 105 12.44 -10.18 -24.27
CA PRO A 105 11.31 -11.02 -23.85
C PRO A 105 9.97 -10.27 -23.82
N ALA A 106 8.88 -10.99 -24.08
CA ALA A 106 7.54 -10.53 -23.78
C ALA A 106 7.29 -10.73 -22.28
N VAL A 107 7.11 -9.63 -21.56
CA VAL A 107 6.95 -9.61 -20.10
C VAL A 107 5.51 -9.27 -19.76
N THR A 108 4.85 -10.12 -18.98
CA THR A 108 3.58 -9.79 -18.34
C THR A 108 3.79 -9.64 -16.85
N ILE A 109 3.39 -8.50 -16.28
CA ILE A 109 3.41 -8.26 -14.84
C ILE A 109 1.96 -8.15 -14.36
N ALA A 110 1.53 -9.11 -13.55
CA ALA A 110 0.17 -9.21 -13.02
C ALA A 110 0.12 -8.79 -11.54
N ALA A 111 -0.75 -7.85 -11.19
CA ALA A 111 -1.12 -7.55 -9.81
C ALA A 111 -2.38 -8.32 -9.43
N LEU A 112 -2.24 -9.23 -8.45
CA LEU A 112 -3.36 -10.03 -7.97
C LEU A 112 -4.21 -9.22 -7.00
N TYR A 113 -5.53 -9.45 -7.01
CA TYR A 113 -6.45 -8.74 -6.14
C TYR A 113 -7.82 -9.40 -6.06
N HIS A 114 -8.46 -9.32 -4.89
CA HIS A 114 -9.87 -9.68 -4.67
C HIS A 114 -10.71 -8.38 -4.60
N PRO A 115 -11.19 -7.84 -5.75
CA PRO A 115 -11.88 -6.55 -5.79
C PRO A 115 -13.20 -6.53 -5.01
N GLU A 116 -13.84 -7.68 -4.80
CA GLU A 116 -15.02 -7.85 -3.98
C GLU A 116 -14.76 -7.63 -2.47
N THR A 117 -13.52 -7.89 -2.02
CA THR A 117 -13.10 -7.69 -0.63
C THR A 117 -12.60 -6.27 -0.39
N PHE A 118 -11.92 -5.69 -1.37
CA PHE A 118 -11.32 -4.34 -1.26
C PHE A 118 -11.71 -3.42 -2.43
N PRO A 119 -12.94 -2.89 -2.46
CA PRO A 119 -13.54 -2.26 -3.65
C PRO A 119 -13.00 -0.87 -4.04
N LEU A 120 -11.90 -0.39 -3.46
CA LEU A 120 -11.30 0.90 -3.82
C LEU A 120 -9.95 0.66 -4.50
N PRO A 121 -9.90 0.75 -5.85
CA PRO A 121 -8.66 0.67 -6.60
C PRO A 121 -7.65 1.71 -6.17
N ARG A 122 -6.39 1.33 -6.20
CA ARG A 122 -5.27 2.23 -5.94
C ARG A 122 -4.25 2.06 -7.03
N PHE A 123 -3.67 3.17 -7.46
CA PHE A 123 -2.66 3.16 -8.50
C PHE A 123 -1.52 2.18 -8.14
N PRO A 124 -1.27 1.13 -8.95
CA PRO A 124 -0.53 -0.04 -8.51
C PRO A 124 0.99 0.13 -8.66
N LEU A 125 1.58 0.94 -7.78
CA LEU A 125 3.03 1.22 -7.76
C LEU A 125 3.89 -0.05 -7.85
N GLY A 126 3.50 -1.12 -7.17
CA GLY A 126 4.27 -2.37 -7.15
C GLY A 126 4.50 -3.02 -8.51
N ILE A 127 3.70 -2.72 -9.55
CA ILE A 127 3.95 -3.16 -10.92
C ILE A 127 4.34 -2.00 -11.85
N SER A 128 3.88 -0.78 -11.56
CA SER A 128 4.25 0.43 -12.33
C SER A 128 5.73 0.78 -12.18
N ASP A 129 6.31 0.63 -10.99
CA ASP A 129 7.75 0.87 -10.74
C ASP A 129 8.60 -0.16 -11.51
N LEU A 130 8.15 -1.43 -11.53
CA LEU A 130 8.82 -2.50 -12.28
C LEU A 130 8.73 -2.29 -13.78
N ALA A 131 7.59 -1.78 -14.27
CA ALA A 131 7.43 -1.42 -15.67
C ALA A 131 8.47 -0.39 -16.09
N ARG A 132 8.70 0.63 -15.26
CA ARG A 132 9.74 1.63 -15.49
C ARG A 132 11.11 0.98 -15.56
N ALA A 133 11.48 0.22 -14.53
CA ALA A 133 12.78 -0.42 -14.45
C ALA A 133 13.08 -1.35 -15.63
N ALA A 134 12.07 -2.13 -16.07
CA ALA A 134 12.15 -2.98 -17.25
C ALA A 134 12.28 -2.17 -18.54
N ARG A 135 11.45 -1.14 -18.74
CA ARG A 135 11.46 -0.29 -19.95
C ARG A 135 12.74 0.53 -20.10
N THR A 136 13.40 0.90 -19.00
CA THR A 136 14.72 1.56 -19.03
C THR A 136 15.78 0.70 -19.73
N THR A 137 15.62 -0.63 -19.74
CA THR A 137 16.54 -1.52 -20.45
C THR A 137 16.38 -1.47 -21.96
N LEU A 138 15.27 -0.96 -22.50
CA LEU A 138 14.94 -1.01 -23.94
C LEU A 138 14.95 -2.43 -24.55
N LEU A 139 14.92 -3.47 -23.70
CA LEU A 139 14.89 -4.87 -24.09
C LEU A 139 13.54 -5.48 -23.71
N GLY A 140 12.85 -6.02 -24.70
CA GLY A 140 11.53 -6.64 -24.53
C GLY A 140 10.36 -5.67 -24.52
N GLU A 141 9.17 -6.26 -24.39
CA GLU A 141 7.89 -5.56 -24.29
C GLU A 141 7.24 -5.87 -22.95
N VAL A 142 6.74 -4.83 -22.27
CA VAL A 142 6.14 -4.95 -20.93
C VAL A 142 4.66 -4.66 -20.99
N ARG A 143 3.86 -5.63 -20.54
CA ARG A 143 2.42 -5.51 -20.34
C ARG A 143 2.07 -5.61 -18.86
N LEU A 144 1.12 -4.78 -18.44
CA LEU A 144 0.62 -4.73 -17.07
C LEU A 144 -0.83 -5.19 -17.02
N LEU A 145 -1.15 -6.06 -16.06
CA LEU A 145 -2.50 -6.55 -15.80
C LEU A 145 -2.81 -6.37 -14.32
N ASP A 146 -3.87 -5.63 -13.98
CA ASP A 146 -4.25 -5.37 -12.59
C ASP A 146 -5.70 -5.79 -12.33
N MET A 147 -5.89 -6.74 -11.42
CA MET A 147 -7.21 -7.22 -11.03
C MET A 147 -8.07 -6.16 -10.32
N GLN A 148 -7.47 -5.09 -9.77
CA GLN A 148 -8.22 -3.93 -9.26
C GLN A 148 -9.01 -3.20 -10.36
N LEU A 149 -8.58 -3.33 -11.62
CA LEU A 149 -9.10 -2.57 -12.77
C LEU A 149 -9.97 -3.43 -13.69
N GLY A 150 -10.53 -4.52 -13.15
CA GLY A 150 -11.48 -5.40 -13.85
C GLY A 150 -10.85 -6.55 -14.62
N VAL A 151 -9.53 -6.75 -14.55
CA VAL A 151 -8.89 -7.97 -15.06
C VAL A 151 -9.31 -9.14 -14.18
N THR A 152 -9.85 -10.19 -14.79
CA THR A 152 -10.24 -11.41 -14.08
C THR A 152 -9.15 -12.46 -14.11
N MET A 153 -9.24 -13.48 -13.24
CA MET A 153 -8.34 -14.64 -13.33
C MET A 153 -8.43 -15.32 -14.71
N ALA A 154 -9.63 -15.39 -15.30
CA ALA A 154 -9.81 -15.92 -16.65
C ALA A 154 -9.05 -15.09 -17.70
N ASP A 155 -9.01 -13.76 -17.56
CA ASP A 155 -8.22 -12.90 -18.44
C ASP A 155 -6.72 -13.14 -18.27
N LEU A 156 -6.22 -13.32 -17.03
CA LEU A 156 -4.82 -13.66 -16.76
C LEU A 156 -4.44 -15.02 -17.37
N VAL A 157 -5.28 -16.04 -17.20
CA VAL A 157 -5.05 -17.38 -17.77
C VAL A 157 -5.07 -17.31 -19.29
N LYS A 158 -6.05 -16.62 -19.87
CA LYS A 158 -6.12 -16.38 -21.32
C LYS A 158 -4.85 -15.69 -21.80
N ASP A 159 -4.37 -14.71 -21.05
CA ASP A 159 -3.14 -13.99 -21.39
C ASP A 159 -1.91 -14.90 -21.44
N LEU A 160 -1.77 -15.80 -20.45
CA LEU A 160 -0.70 -16.79 -20.42
C LEU A 160 -0.74 -17.74 -21.62
N VAL A 161 -1.92 -18.14 -22.06
CA VAL A 161 -2.09 -19.11 -23.15
C VAL A 161 -1.98 -18.46 -24.52
N ASP A 162 -2.70 -17.36 -24.74
CA ASP A 162 -2.85 -16.74 -26.06
C ASP A 162 -1.63 -15.88 -26.42
N ASN A 163 -1.10 -15.14 -25.44
CA ASN A 163 0.03 -14.24 -25.66
C ASN A 163 1.38 -14.85 -25.28
N ALA A 164 1.37 -15.98 -24.53
CA ALA A 164 2.55 -16.79 -24.20
C ALA A 164 3.77 -15.93 -23.79
N PRO A 165 3.70 -15.22 -22.65
CA PRO A 165 4.81 -14.39 -22.21
C PRO A 165 6.07 -15.24 -21.99
N ASP A 166 7.23 -14.64 -22.19
CA ASP A 166 8.51 -15.26 -21.82
C ASP A 166 8.76 -15.18 -20.32
N ILE A 167 8.31 -14.09 -19.71
CA ILE A 167 8.46 -13.78 -18.29
C ILE A 167 7.11 -13.41 -17.71
N LEU A 168 6.74 -14.08 -16.62
CA LEU A 168 5.56 -13.77 -15.82
C LEU A 168 6.00 -13.21 -14.47
N GLY A 169 5.82 -11.91 -14.29
CA GLY A 169 5.91 -11.24 -12.99
C GLY A 169 4.57 -11.30 -12.26
N ILE A 170 4.55 -11.71 -10.99
CA ILE A 170 3.33 -11.74 -10.17
C ILE A 170 3.55 -10.91 -8.92
N SER A 171 2.73 -9.88 -8.71
CA SER A 171 2.68 -9.10 -7.47
C SER A 171 1.55 -9.60 -6.60
N ALA A 172 1.89 -10.17 -5.43
CA ALA A 172 0.93 -10.71 -4.48
C ALA A 172 1.13 -10.16 -3.06
N THR A 173 0.05 -9.66 -2.48
CA THR A 173 -0.04 -9.12 -1.12
C THR A 173 -1.01 -9.96 -0.27
N PHE A 174 -1.25 -9.57 0.99
CA PHE A 174 -2.09 -10.32 1.91
C PHE A 174 -3.48 -10.62 1.35
N GLY A 175 -3.96 -11.84 1.61
CA GLY A 175 -5.26 -12.34 1.18
C GLY A 175 -5.30 -12.92 -0.24
N GLN A 176 -4.18 -13.00 -0.96
CA GLN A 176 -4.14 -13.35 -2.39
C GLN A 176 -3.43 -14.69 -2.67
N HIS A 177 -3.31 -15.55 -1.66
CA HIS A 177 -2.55 -16.80 -1.79
C HIS A 177 -3.22 -17.79 -2.74
N ASP A 178 -4.54 -17.88 -2.70
CA ASP A 178 -5.37 -18.68 -3.59
C ASP A 178 -5.16 -18.30 -5.07
N LEU A 179 -5.30 -17.01 -5.40
CA LEU A 179 -5.08 -16.49 -6.75
C LEU A 179 -3.64 -16.74 -7.21
N LEU A 180 -2.67 -16.60 -6.30
CA LEU A 180 -1.27 -16.89 -6.58
C LEU A 180 -1.07 -18.36 -6.94
N LEU A 181 -1.63 -19.30 -6.16
CA LEU A 181 -1.52 -20.72 -6.44
C LEU A 181 -2.19 -21.08 -7.77
N GLU A 182 -3.40 -20.58 -8.04
CA GLU A 182 -4.11 -20.84 -9.29
C GLU A 182 -3.31 -20.39 -10.52
N LEU A 183 -2.72 -19.20 -10.46
CA LEU A 183 -1.92 -18.66 -11.56
C LEU A 183 -0.60 -19.42 -11.73
N LEU A 184 0.06 -19.81 -10.62
CA LEU A 184 1.28 -20.61 -10.65
C LEU A 184 1.03 -22.02 -11.19
N ASP A 185 -0.02 -22.70 -10.72
CA ASP A 185 -0.43 -24.01 -11.21
C ASP A 185 -0.69 -23.97 -12.71
N THR A 186 -1.39 -22.94 -13.19
CA THR A 186 -1.65 -22.75 -14.63
C THR A 186 -0.34 -22.53 -15.40
N ALA A 187 0.52 -21.62 -14.95
CA ALA A 187 1.76 -21.28 -15.64
C ALA A 187 2.71 -22.47 -15.78
N TYR A 188 2.88 -23.26 -14.71
CA TYR A 188 3.77 -24.43 -14.72
C TYR A 188 3.19 -25.67 -15.40
N GLN A 189 1.88 -25.70 -15.67
CA GLN A 189 1.24 -26.76 -16.47
C GLN A 189 1.33 -26.51 -17.98
N LEU A 190 1.79 -25.33 -18.42
CA LEU A 190 1.99 -25.06 -19.84
C LEU A 190 3.10 -25.96 -20.42
N PRO A 191 3.01 -26.34 -21.71
CA PRO A 191 4.06 -27.12 -22.37
C PRO A 191 5.43 -26.44 -22.37
N THR A 192 5.44 -25.11 -22.33
CA THR A 192 6.63 -24.28 -22.21
C THR A 192 6.31 -23.18 -21.20
N PRO A 193 6.55 -23.43 -19.89
CA PRO A 193 6.29 -22.44 -18.86
C PRO A 193 7.16 -21.19 -19.07
N PRO A 194 6.62 -19.98 -18.80
CA PRO A 194 7.44 -18.78 -18.74
C PRO A 194 8.44 -18.86 -17.58
N LEU A 195 9.44 -17.98 -17.60
CA LEU A 195 10.21 -17.68 -16.39
C LEU A 195 9.30 -16.93 -15.41
N VAL A 196 8.99 -17.55 -14.28
CA VAL A 196 8.06 -16.96 -13.29
C VAL A 196 8.82 -16.30 -12.14
N VAL A 197 8.45 -15.06 -11.84
CA VAL A 197 8.97 -14.28 -10.71
C VAL A 197 7.81 -13.75 -9.88
N ALA A 198 7.72 -14.14 -8.60
CA ALA A 198 6.68 -13.68 -7.69
C ALA A 198 7.24 -12.74 -6.60
N GLY A 199 6.70 -11.54 -6.51
CA GLY A 199 7.06 -10.51 -5.55
C GLY A 199 5.87 -10.04 -4.71
N GLY A 200 6.15 -9.21 -3.72
CA GLY A 200 5.17 -8.68 -2.79
C GLY A 200 5.33 -9.23 -1.37
N SER A 201 4.65 -8.60 -0.41
CA SER A 201 4.84 -8.88 1.01
C SER A 201 4.43 -10.31 1.39
N LEU A 202 3.46 -10.90 0.69
CA LEU A 202 2.96 -12.25 0.94
C LEU A 202 3.95 -13.31 0.46
N THR A 203 4.52 -13.14 -0.75
CA THR A 203 5.40 -14.13 -1.37
C THR A 203 6.66 -14.35 -0.54
N VAL A 204 7.27 -13.28 0.00
CA VAL A 204 8.46 -13.38 0.85
C VAL A 204 8.17 -14.10 2.18
N ARG A 205 6.95 -13.95 2.71
CA ARG A 205 6.56 -14.62 3.96
C ARG A 205 6.32 -16.11 3.73
N ASN A 206 5.73 -16.45 2.60
CA ASN A 206 5.46 -17.81 2.19
C ASN A 206 6.62 -18.41 1.37
N GLU A 207 7.79 -17.79 1.34
CA GLU A 207 8.93 -18.18 0.48
C GLU A 207 9.27 -19.67 0.64
N ALA A 208 9.26 -20.18 1.88
CA ALA A 208 9.48 -21.59 2.15
C ALA A 208 8.43 -22.49 1.48
N LEU A 209 7.16 -22.22 1.74
CA LEU A 209 6.02 -22.97 1.23
C LEU A 209 5.98 -22.95 -0.30
N LEU A 210 6.17 -21.77 -0.89
CA LEU A 210 6.11 -21.57 -2.34
C LEU A 210 7.27 -22.26 -3.05
N LEU A 211 8.50 -22.20 -2.53
CA LEU A 211 9.65 -22.87 -3.16
C LEU A 211 9.63 -24.39 -2.99
N ASP A 212 8.99 -24.90 -1.93
CA ASP A 212 8.79 -26.34 -1.74
C ASP A 212 7.75 -26.89 -2.75
N GLN A 213 6.71 -26.11 -3.09
CA GLN A 213 5.67 -26.49 -4.06
C GLN A 213 6.07 -26.21 -5.52
N TYR A 214 6.78 -25.10 -5.78
CA TYR A 214 7.20 -24.64 -7.11
C TYR A 214 8.72 -24.41 -7.13
N PRO A 215 9.54 -25.46 -7.35
CA PRO A 215 11.00 -25.36 -7.28
C PRO A 215 11.63 -24.40 -8.30
N ASP A 216 10.99 -24.20 -9.45
CA ASP A 216 11.47 -23.31 -10.52
C ASP A 216 11.04 -21.84 -10.34
N LEU A 217 10.33 -21.52 -9.25
CA LEU A 217 9.89 -20.15 -8.95
C LEU A 217 11.03 -19.29 -8.44
N LEU A 218 11.10 -18.05 -8.93
CA LEU A 218 11.94 -17.00 -8.34
C LEU A 218 11.07 -16.13 -7.43
N ILE A 219 11.44 -16.01 -6.16
CA ILE A 219 10.76 -15.13 -5.19
C ILE A 219 11.55 -13.83 -5.09
N ALA A 220 10.98 -12.69 -5.49
CA ALA A 220 11.60 -11.38 -5.26
C ALA A 220 11.50 -11.00 -3.78
N ARG A 221 12.62 -10.63 -3.15
CA ARG A 221 12.77 -10.46 -1.69
C ARG A 221 12.92 -9.02 -1.23
N GLY A 222 12.71 -8.05 -2.10
CA GLY A 222 12.86 -6.62 -1.84
C GLY A 222 12.17 -5.75 -2.89
N ALA A 223 12.59 -4.49 -2.97
CA ALA A 223 12.27 -3.62 -4.12
C ALA A 223 12.79 -4.30 -5.40
N GLY A 224 11.90 -4.45 -6.39
CA GLY A 224 12.08 -5.39 -7.51
C GLY A 224 12.71 -4.78 -8.76
N GLU A 225 13.04 -3.49 -8.76
CA GLU A 225 13.53 -2.74 -9.92
C GLU A 225 14.82 -3.35 -10.47
N ALA A 226 15.83 -3.53 -9.63
CA ALA A 226 17.06 -4.22 -10.02
C ALA A 226 16.81 -5.70 -10.36
N THR A 227 15.91 -6.36 -9.62
CA THR A 227 15.57 -7.77 -9.87
C THR A 227 14.96 -7.97 -11.27
N ILE A 228 14.04 -7.11 -11.71
CA ILE A 228 13.42 -7.27 -13.03
C ILE A 228 14.43 -7.00 -14.16
N GLN A 229 15.33 -6.03 -13.98
CA GLN A 229 16.43 -5.77 -14.92
C GLN A 229 17.36 -6.99 -15.05
N ASP A 230 17.76 -7.58 -13.91
CA ASP A 230 18.58 -8.79 -13.87
C ASP A 230 17.86 -10.01 -14.46
N VAL A 231 16.54 -10.11 -14.27
CA VAL A 231 15.71 -11.18 -14.86
C VAL A 231 15.67 -11.07 -16.39
N LEU A 232 15.57 -9.85 -16.93
CA LEU A 232 15.66 -9.61 -18.38
C LEU A 232 17.04 -10.01 -18.92
N ALA A 233 18.12 -9.59 -18.24
CA ALA A 233 19.49 -9.97 -18.60
C ALA A 233 19.69 -11.49 -18.52
N HIS A 234 19.14 -12.14 -17.49
CA HIS A 234 19.18 -13.59 -17.33
C HIS A 234 18.46 -14.31 -18.47
N TRP A 235 17.27 -13.85 -18.85
CA TRP A 235 16.52 -14.45 -19.96
C TRP A 235 17.30 -14.41 -21.28
N HIS A 236 18.05 -13.33 -21.52
CA HIS A 236 18.92 -13.24 -22.68
C HIS A 236 20.28 -13.98 -22.53
N GLY A 237 20.53 -14.65 -21.39
CA GLY A 237 21.78 -15.38 -21.14
C GLY A 237 23.00 -14.51 -20.81
N GLU A 238 22.77 -13.25 -20.40
CA GLU A 238 23.81 -12.30 -19.99
C GLU A 238 24.20 -12.44 -18.51
N LEU A 239 23.28 -13.00 -17.72
CA LEU A 239 23.41 -13.12 -16.29
C LEU A 239 23.04 -14.54 -15.87
N GLU A 240 23.85 -15.15 -15.03
CA GLU A 240 23.49 -16.42 -14.40
C GLU A 240 22.37 -16.21 -13.37
N ARG A 241 21.49 -17.19 -13.19
CA ARG A 241 20.37 -17.09 -12.24
C ARG A 241 20.85 -16.75 -10.83
N GLU A 242 21.97 -17.34 -10.40
CA GLU A 242 22.59 -17.14 -9.09
C GLU A 242 23.14 -15.73 -8.89
N ALA A 243 23.24 -14.93 -9.95
CA ALA A 243 23.68 -13.53 -9.93
C ALA A 243 22.53 -12.53 -9.96
N ILE A 244 21.29 -12.96 -10.21
CA ILE A 244 20.10 -12.09 -10.13
C ILE A 244 19.98 -11.53 -8.72
N GLN A 245 19.91 -10.22 -8.58
CA GLN A 245 19.83 -9.56 -7.28
C GLN A 245 18.47 -9.76 -6.61
N GLY A 246 18.48 -9.99 -5.31
CA GLY A 246 17.29 -9.97 -4.46
C GLY A 246 16.32 -11.14 -4.61
N ILE A 247 16.72 -12.30 -5.12
CA ILE A 247 15.82 -13.46 -5.29
C ILE A 247 16.01 -14.55 -4.23
N GLY A 248 14.93 -15.26 -3.93
CA GLY A 248 14.92 -16.59 -3.32
C GLY A 248 14.59 -17.64 -4.38
N TYR A 249 15.28 -18.77 -4.38
CA TYR A 249 15.12 -19.82 -5.40
C TYR A 249 15.56 -21.18 -4.85
N THR A 250 15.24 -22.26 -5.56
CA THR A 250 15.74 -23.61 -5.27
C THR A 250 16.98 -23.91 -6.13
N GLY A 251 18.07 -24.34 -5.50
CA GLY A 251 19.35 -24.62 -6.19
C GLY A 251 20.26 -25.59 -5.46
N ALA A 252 21.39 -25.97 -6.06
CA ALA A 252 22.30 -26.95 -5.48
C ALA A 252 22.85 -26.52 -4.10
N ALA A 253 23.00 -27.50 -3.19
CA ALA A 253 23.61 -27.27 -1.88
C ALA A 253 25.05 -26.73 -1.99
N ARG A 254 25.45 -25.83 -1.07
CA ARG A 254 26.85 -25.38 -0.96
C ARG A 254 27.75 -26.61 -0.73
N GLY A 255 28.77 -26.79 -1.56
CA GLY A 255 29.70 -27.92 -1.48
C GLY A 255 29.47 -29.04 -2.50
N GLY A 256 28.62 -28.84 -3.51
CA GLY A 256 28.50 -29.77 -4.65
C GLY A 256 27.69 -31.04 -4.36
N GLY A 257 26.85 -31.02 -3.32
CA GLY A 257 25.92 -32.11 -3.06
C GLY A 257 24.76 -32.13 -4.06
N MET A 258 24.27 -33.33 -4.40
CA MET A 258 23.11 -33.56 -5.29
C MET A 258 21.76 -33.09 -4.71
N GLN A 259 21.72 -32.61 -3.46
CA GLN A 259 20.47 -32.15 -2.84
C GLN A 259 20.19 -30.69 -3.20
N LEU A 260 18.98 -30.43 -3.71
CA LEU A 260 18.45 -29.09 -3.86
C LEU A 260 18.14 -28.49 -2.49
N ALA A 261 18.43 -27.21 -2.33
CA ALA A 261 18.18 -26.44 -1.13
C ALA A 261 17.68 -25.04 -1.51
N ARG A 262 16.93 -24.42 -0.60
CA ARG A 262 16.52 -23.02 -0.73
C ARG A 262 17.75 -22.11 -0.64
N ARG A 263 17.87 -21.20 -1.60
CA ARG A 263 18.98 -20.25 -1.76
C ARG A 263 18.43 -18.84 -1.88
N ARG A 264 19.30 -17.88 -1.58
CA ARG A 264 19.00 -16.44 -1.64
C ARG A 264 20.20 -15.71 -2.19
N THR A 265 19.95 -14.72 -3.05
CA THR A 265 20.94 -13.73 -3.47
C THR A 265 20.79 -12.46 -2.61
N ALA A 266 21.78 -11.57 -2.67
CA ALA A 266 21.76 -10.33 -1.89
C ALA A 266 20.73 -9.34 -2.48
N THR A 267 19.97 -8.69 -1.61
CA THR A 267 19.07 -7.59 -2.00
C THR A 267 19.85 -6.29 -2.21
N VAL A 268 19.36 -5.42 -3.08
CA VAL A 268 19.89 -4.06 -3.24
C VAL A 268 19.45 -3.20 -2.05
N PRO A 269 20.37 -2.53 -1.34
CA PRO A 269 20.00 -1.59 -0.30
C PRO A 269 19.18 -0.41 -0.85
N ASN A 270 18.14 0.03 -0.15
CA ASN A 270 17.27 1.14 -0.60
C ASN A 270 18.05 2.41 -0.96
N ARG A 271 19.12 2.74 -0.22
CA ARG A 271 19.99 3.90 -0.50
C ARG A 271 20.77 3.82 -1.82
N ASN A 272 20.87 2.62 -2.40
CA ASN A 272 21.52 2.38 -3.68
C ASN A 272 20.50 2.34 -4.84
N GLN A 273 19.21 2.40 -4.54
CA GLN A 273 18.18 2.52 -5.58
C GLN A 273 18.25 3.92 -6.16
N THR A 274 18.36 4.02 -7.47
CA THR A 274 18.55 5.30 -8.18
C THR A 274 17.29 5.84 -8.82
N ASP A 275 16.26 5.00 -8.94
CA ASP A 275 14.98 5.34 -9.55
C ASP A 275 13.86 4.64 -8.77
N ILE A 276 12.83 5.40 -8.40
CA ILE A 276 11.65 4.91 -7.69
C ILE A 276 10.36 5.42 -8.32
N LEU A 277 10.45 6.02 -9.51
CA LEU A 277 9.30 6.60 -10.18
C LEU A 277 8.46 5.50 -10.84
N PRO A 278 7.12 5.65 -10.88
CA PRO A 278 6.26 4.72 -11.59
C PRO A 278 6.14 5.09 -13.09
N GLU A 279 5.84 4.10 -13.94
CA GLU A 279 5.15 4.39 -15.20
C GLU A 279 3.66 4.64 -14.95
N LEU A 280 3.04 5.56 -15.72
CA LEU A 280 1.67 6.03 -15.47
C LEU A 280 0.57 5.31 -16.26
N ASP A 281 0.87 4.22 -16.96
CA ASP A 281 -0.06 3.46 -17.83
C ASP A 281 -1.42 3.21 -17.19
N LEU A 282 -1.39 2.82 -15.91
CA LEU A 282 -2.58 2.37 -15.19
C LEU A 282 -3.27 3.50 -14.42
N LEU A 283 -2.72 4.72 -14.37
CA LEU A 283 -3.33 5.83 -13.62
C LEU A 283 -4.68 6.28 -14.22
N PRO A 284 -4.82 6.45 -15.55
CA PRO A 284 -6.12 6.79 -16.15
C PRO A 284 -7.18 5.71 -15.87
N ALA A 285 -6.82 4.43 -16.04
CA ALA A 285 -7.71 3.31 -15.74
C ALA A 285 -8.07 3.22 -14.26
N THR A 286 -7.14 3.58 -13.36
CA THR A 286 -7.39 3.68 -11.91
C THR A 286 -8.48 4.72 -11.64
N PHE A 287 -8.40 5.92 -12.22
CA PHE A 287 -9.42 6.95 -12.04
C PHE A 287 -10.76 6.62 -12.69
N ALA A 288 -10.76 5.95 -13.85
CA ALA A 288 -11.98 5.44 -14.47
C ALA A 288 -12.76 4.46 -13.55
N HIS A 289 -12.06 3.82 -12.60
CA HIS A 289 -12.63 2.93 -11.59
C HIS A 289 -12.83 3.60 -10.20
N ASP A 290 -12.91 4.92 -10.14
CA ASP A 290 -12.99 5.72 -8.90
C ASP A 290 -11.83 5.50 -7.92
N GLY A 291 -10.67 5.08 -8.43
CA GLY A 291 -9.48 4.80 -7.63
C GLY A 291 -8.73 6.07 -7.18
N VAL A 292 -7.64 5.86 -6.45
CA VAL A 292 -6.80 6.95 -5.91
C VAL A 292 -5.37 6.90 -6.43
N ALA A 293 -4.75 8.07 -6.59
CA ALA A 293 -3.35 8.21 -6.96
C ALA A 293 -2.44 7.89 -5.78
N GLN A 294 -1.44 7.06 -6.00
CA GLN A 294 -0.41 6.76 -5.00
C GLN A 294 0.95 7.18 -5.52
N LEU A 295 1.84 7.53 -4.60
CA LEU A 295 3.24 7.79 -4.91
C LEU A 295 4.08 7.36 -3.71
N GLU A 296 5.32 6.95 -3.95
CA GLU A 296 6.27 6.73 -2.89
C GLU A 296 7.38 7.79 -3.02
N CYS A 297 7.75 8.39 -1.89
CA CYS A 297 8.82 9.41 -1.80
C CYS A 297 9.99 8.91 -0.96
N SER A 298 9.85 7.75 -0.31
CA SER A 298 10.90 7.06 0.42
C SER A 298 10.61 5.56 0.53
N ARG A 299 11.67 4.74 0.50
CA ARG A 299 11.58 3.29 0.67
C ARG A 299 12.06 2.91 2.08
N GLY A 300 11.34 2.01 2.73
CA GLY A 300 11.72 1.46 4.03
C GLY A 300 11.37 2.34 5.23
N CYS A 301 11.84 1.94 6.41
CA CYS A 301 11.58 2.59 7.69
C CYS A 301 12.82 2.42 8.57
N LYS A 302 13.10 3.41 9.43
CA LYS A 302 14.25 3.42 10.35
C LYS A 302 14.08 2.51 11.57
N SER A 303 12.85 2.04 11.82
CA SER A 303 12.48 1.36 13.06
C SER A 303 12.34 -0.16 12.91
N ALA A 304 12.37 -0.85 14.05
CA ALA A 304 12.30 -2.30 14.13
C ALA A 304 11.14 -2.79 15.02
N CYS A 305 9.93 -2.26 14.81
CA CYS A 305 8.73 -2.68 15.56
C CYS A 305 8.58 -4.20 15.50
N SER A 306 8.39 -4.84 16.66
CA SER A 306 8.55 -6.29 16.80
C SER A 306 7.53 -7.08 15.97
N PHE A 307 6.35 -6.52 15.71
CA PHE A 307 5.30 -7.12 14.89
C PHE A 307 5.47 -6.89 13.38
N CYS A 308 6.39 -6.02 12.95
CA CYS A 308 6.61 -5.70 11.55
C CYS A 308 7.83 -6.48 10.99
N PRO A 309 7.66 -7.49 10.12
CA PRO A 309 8.80 -8.18 9.53
C PRO A 309 9.40 -7.33 8.41
N ARG A 310 10.52 -6.69 8.74
CA ARG A 310 11.22 -5.70 7.91
C ARG A 310 12.08 -6.27 6.78
N GLY A 311 12.33 -7.58 6.76
CA GLY A 311 13.37 -8.18 5.91
C GLY A 311 13.27 -7.83 4.42
N HIS A 312 12.06 -7.67 3.88
CA HIS A 312 11.80 -7.32 2.48
C HIS A 312 11.65 -5.82 2.21
N LYS A 313 11.59 -5.00 3.26
CA LYS A 313 11.29 -3.56 3.17
C LYS A 313 12.55 -2.69 3.23
N GLY A 314 13.65 -3.26 3.70
CA GLY A 314 14.94 -2.57 3.80
C GLY A 314 14.95 -1.46 4.85
N GLN A 315 16.04 -0.70 4.83
CA GLN A 315 16.26 0.48 5.68
C GLN A 315 15.70 1.72 5.01
N TRP A 316 15.32 2.71 5.81
CA TRP A 316 14.79 3.96 5.26
C TRP A 316 15.80 4.64 4.33
N SER A 317 15.31 5.09 3.17
CA SER A 317 16.01 5.99 2.27
C SER A 317 14.99 6.91 1.62
N GLY A 318 15.21 8.22 1.74
CA GLY A 318 14.50 9.20 0.94
C GLY A 318 14.86 9.05 -0.54
N ALA A 319 13.88 9.24 -1.41
CA ALA A 319 14.12 9.38 -2.84
C ALA A 319 14.67 10.76 -3.16
N GLU A 320 15.45 10.85 -4.24
CA GLU A 320 15.93 12.13 -4.76
C GLU A 320 14.74 12.92 -5.35
N PRO A 321 14.43 14.12 -4.82
CA PRO A 321 13.24 14.85 -5.24
C PRO A 321 13.32 15.41 -6.67
N ALA A 322 14.50 15.45 -7.30
CA ALA A 322 14.74 16.20 -8.55
C ALA A 322 13.77 15.85 -9.70
N SER A 323 13.35 14.60 -9.81
CA SER A 323 12.44 14.14 -10.88
C SER A 323 10.96 14.16 -10.46
N LEU A 324 10.68 14.45 -9.19
CA LEU A 324 9.33 14.45 -8.64
C LEU A 324 8.44 15.58 -9.21
N PRO A 325 8.92 16.83 -9.39
CA PRO A 325 8.11 17.89 -9.99
C PRO A 325 7.60 17.54 -11.40
N TRP A 326 8.44 16.91 -12.22
CA TRP A 326 8.03 16.46 -13.55
C TRP A 326 6.93 15.39 -13.46
N MET A 327 7.14 14.36 -12.62
CA MET A 327 6.15 13.30 -12.39
C MET A 327 4.81 13.86 -11.90
N LEU A 328 4.83 14.79 -10.95
CA LEU A 328 3.62 15.46 -10.46
C LEU A 328 2.93 16.29 -11.56
N GLY A 329 3.69 16.89 -12.46
CA GLY A 329 3.17 17.55 -13.67
C GLY A 329 2.43 16.58 -14.59
N GLU A 330 3.00 15.42 -14.88
CA GLU A 330 2.33 14.39 -15.69
C GLU A 330 1.07 13.86 -15.01
N MET A 331 1.14 13.57 -13.70
CA MET A 331 -0.03 13.17 -12.91
C MET A 331 -1.11 14.26 -12.94
N SER A 332 -0.73 15.54 -12.85
CA SER A 332 -1.64 16.69 -12.90
C SER A 332 -2.45 16.72 -14.20
N ARG A 333 -1.77 16.53 -15.36
CA ARG A 333 -2.45 16.46 -16.67
C ARG A 333 -3.46 15.32 -16.74
N ILE A 334 -3.13 14.17 -16.14
CA ILE A 334 -4.07 13.04 -16.06
C ILE A 334 -5.27 13.42 -15.19
N PHE A 335 -5.06 14.03 -14.01
CA PHE A 335 -6.14 14.47 -13.13
C PHE A 335 -7.09 15.48 -13.79
N ASP A 336 -6.60 16.37 -14.66
CA ASP A 336 -7.43 17.36 -15.34
C ASP A 336 -8.55 16.73 -16.20
N ARG A 337 -8.38 15.47 -16.60
CA ARG A 337 -9.38 14.68 -17.34
C ARG A 337 -10.39 13.95 -16.45
N PHE A 338 -10.15 13.93 -15.15
CA PHE A 338 -11.04 13.33 -14.15
C PHE A 338 -11.46 14.38 -13.11
N PRO A 339 -12.21 15.43 -13.48
CA PRO A 339 -12.55 16.54 -12.59
C PRO A 339 -13.43 16.13 -11.40
N GLY A 340 -14.03 14.93 -11.43
CA GLY A 340 -14.76 14.35 -10.30
C GLY A 340 -13.88 13.66 -9.25
N THR A 341 -12.58 13.50 -9.52
CA THR A 341 -11.63 12.83 -8.63
C THR A 341 -10.94 13.87 -7.73
N SER A 342 -10.98 13.64 -6.42
CA SER A 342 -10.23 14.44 -5.44
C SER A 342 -8.73 14.47 -5.81
N ARG A 343 -8.19 15.67 -6.07
CA ARG A 343 -6.77 15.91 -6.39
C ARG A 343 -5.87 15.70 -5.16
N THR A 344 -5.72 14.45 -4.75
CA THR A 344 -4.96 14.04 -3.58
C THR A 344 -3.95 12.96 -3.94
N ILE A 345 -2.68 13.21 -3.62
CA ILE A 345 -1.62 12.21 -3.68
C ILE A 345 -1.57 11.46 -2.35
N TYR A 346 -1.68 10.14 -2.40
CA TYR A 346 -1.42 9.28 -1.25
C TYR A 346 0.04 8.89 -1.26
N SER A 347 0.87 9.60 -0.48
CA SER A 347 2.26 9.19 -0.21
C SER A 347 2.22 7.93 0.65
N VAL A 348 2.62 6.79 0.07
CA VAL A 348 2.54 5.46 0.71
C VAL A 348 3.84 5.04 1.40
N ASP A 349 4.70 6.01 1.67
CA ASP A 349 5.93 5.86 2.45
C ASP A 349 5.65 5.13 3.76
N GLU A 350 6.48 4.14 4.10
CA GLU A 350 6.37 3.50 5.41
C GLU A 350 6.75 4.44 6.57
N GLU A 351 7.56 5.45 6.26
CA GLU A 351 7.98 6.52 7.17
C GLU A 351 8.33 7.76 6.35
N PHE A 352 7.37 8.67 6.20
CA PHE A 352 7.52 9.88 5.38
C PHE A 352 8.64 10.81 5.85
N MET A 353 8.81 10.95 7.17
CA MET A 353 9.75 11.91 7.76
C MET A 353 11.19 11.42 7.70
N GLY A 354 11.40 10.11 7.82
CA GLY A 354 12.73 9.50 7.88
C GLY A 354 13.47 9.71 9.19
N GLY A 355 14.81 9.75 9.10
CA GLY A 355 15.69 10.00 10.24
C GLY A 355 16.96 10.70 9.80
N GLY A 356 17.22 11.89 10.35
CA GLY A 356 18.36 12.71 9.97
C GLY A 356 18.15 14.19 10.31
N PRO A 357 19.23 15.00 10.26
CA PRO A 357 19.15 16.44 10.49
C PRO A 357 18.35 17.18 9.40
N ASP A 358 18.16 16.57 8.22
CA ASP A 358 17.44 17.10 7.07
C ASP A 358 15.96 16.70 7.02
N ALA A 359 15.47 15.92 7.99
CA ALA A 359 14.11 15.36 7.98
C ALA A 359 13.02 16.45 7.85
N VAL A 360 13.18 17.58 8.54
CA VAL A 360 12.23 18.71 8.48
C VAL A 360 12.27 19.36 7.10
N THR A 361 13.46 19.72 6.62
CA THR A 361 13.65 20.34 5.29
C THR A 361 13.09 19.46 4.19
N ARG A 362 13.43 18.18 4.16
CA ARG A 362 12.93 17.23 3.14
C ARG A 362 11.40 17.13 3.16
N ALA A 363 10.79 17.05 4.34
CA ALA A 363 9.34 16.98 4.45
C ALA A 363 8.66 18.26 3.93
N LEU A 364 9.23 19.43 4.21
CA LEU A 364 8.74 20.71 3.69
C LEU A 364 8.94 20.85 2.18
N ASP A 365 10.09 20.42 1.66
CA ASP A 365 10.37 20.44 0.21
C ASP A 365 9.36 19.57 -0.55
N LEU A 366 9.09 18.35 -0.06
CA LEU A 366 8.05 17.49 -0.64
C LEU A 366 6.66 18.10 -0.55
N ALA A 367 6.31 18.69 0.59
CA ALA A 367 5.02 19.36 0.75
C ALA A 367 4.86 20.55 -0.20
N HIS A 368 5.93 21.32 -0.43
CA HIS A 368 5.97 22.37 -1.43
C HIS A 368 5.77 21.82 -2.85
N MET A 369 6.46 20.73 -3.21
CA MET A 369 6.28 20.10 -4.53
C MET A 369 4.84 19.64 -4.77
N PHE A 370 4.20 19.02 -3.78
CA PHE A 370 2.78 18.65 -3.89
C PHE A 370 1.88 19.88 -4.02
N HIS A 371 2.10 20.89 -3.17
CA HIS A 371 1.30 22.12 -3.15
C HIS A 371 1.41 22.89 -4.48
N ASP A 372 2.63 23.07 -4.99
CA ASP A 372 2.91 23.81 -6.22
C ASP A 372 2.33 23.10 -7.45
N ALA A 373 2.24 21.76 -7.41
CA ALA A 373 1.54 20.95 -8.41
C ALA A 373 0.00 20.94 -8.24
N GLY A 374 -0.54 21.68 -7.27
CA GLY A 374 -1.98 21.80 -7.02
C GLY A 374 -2.59 20.56 -6.38
N PHE A 375 -1.81 19.80 -5.60
CA PHE A 375 -2.26 18.62 -4.89
C PHE A 375 -2.41 18.86 -3.40
N ASN A 376 -3.50 18.32 -2.87
CA ASN A 376 -3.53 17.91 -1.48
C ASN A 376 -2.78 16.57 -1.32
N TRP A 377 -2.44 16.19 -0.10
CA TRP A 377 -1.74 14.93 0.13
C TRP A 377 -2.07 14.28 1.47
N GLU A 378 -1.89 12.97 1.52
CA GLU A 378 -1.94 12.18 2.74
C GLU A 378 -0.68 11.34 2.87
N THR A 379 -0.28 11.03 4.11
CA THR A 379 0.90 10.20 4.36
C THR A 379 0.80 9.41 5.68
N SER A 380 1.85 8.67 6.01
CA SER A 380 2.07 8.07 7.32
C SER A 380 3.46 8.35 7.86
N CYS A 381 3.56 8.56 9.16
CA CYS A 381 4.82 8.62 9.87
C CYS A 381 4.68 8.07 11.28
N ARG A 382 5.79 7.85 11.94
CA ARG A 382 5.76 7.49 13.35
C ARG A 382 5.54 8.71 14.24
N ILE A 383 4.94 8.47 15.42
CA ILE A 383 4.46 9.55 16.28
C ILE A 383 5.57 10.26 17.05
N GLU A 384 6.73 9.63 17.25
CA GLU A 384 7.88 10.29 17.87
C GLU A 384 8.48 11.43 17.01
N GLN A 385 8.06 11.57 15.75
CA GLN A 385 8.40 12.72 14.89
C GLN A 385 7.71 14.03 15.33
N VAL A 386 6.83 13.95 16.33
CA VAL A 386 6.14 15.09 16.93
C VAL A 386 6.76 15.44 18.28
N TYR A 387 7.06 14.42 19.06
CA TYR A 387 7.54 14.56 20.43
C TYR A 387 8.59 13.49 20.75
N HIS A 388 9.73 13.96 21.28
CA HIS A 388 10.79 13.09 21.76
C HIS A 388 11.40 13.66 23.05
N PRO A 389 11.50 12.87 24.14
CA PRO A 389 11.91 13.36 25.46
C PRO A 389 13.40 13.71 25.52
N ASP A 390 14.24 13.10 24.68
CA ASP A 390 15.68 13.38 24.65
C ASP A 390 16.04 14.67 23.88
N HIS A 391 15.05 15.38 23.35
CA HIS A 391 15.22 16.63 22.63
C HIS A 391 14.72 17.83 23.44
N ASP A 392 15.31 19.00 23.20
CA ASP A 392 14.95 20.26 23.85
C ASP A 392 13.70 20.90 23.23
N LEU A 393 13.27 22.03 23.81
CA LEU A 393 12.10 22.76 23.34
C LEU A 393 12.29 23.32 21.93
N ASP A 394 13.49 23.74 21.56
CA ASP A 394 13.77 24.27 20.22
C ASP A 394 13.47 23.22 19.14
N TRP A 395 13.85 21.96 19.37
CA TRP A 395 13.47 20.85 18.49
C TRP A 395 11.95 20.67 18.44
N HIS A 396 11.24 20.73 19.58
CA HIS A 396 9.77 20.61 19.59
C HIS A 396 9.10 21.79 18.88
N PHE A 397 9.62 23.01 19.01
CA PHE A 397 9.15 24.20 18.30
C PHE A 397 9.32 24.05 16.78
N GLU A 398 10.50 23.61 16.33
CA GLU A 398 10.76 23.32 14.91
C GLU A 398 9.77 22.27 14.36
N ARG A 399 9.56 21.17 15.10
CA ARG A 399 8.60 20.13 14.71
C ARG A 399 7.16 20.65 14.65
N ALA A 400 6.73 21.43 15.63
CA ALA A 400 5.39 22.01 15.65
C ALA A 400 5.18 23.00 14.49
N ALA A 401 6.18 23.85 14.21
CA ALA A 401 6.19 24.75 13.06
C ALA A 401 6.09 23.98 11.74
N MET A 402 6.87 22.91 11.60
CA MET A 402 6.80 22.02 10.44
C MET A 402 5.40 21.42 10.29
N TRP A 403 4.81 20.79 11.31
CA TRP A 403 3.48 20.17 11.21
C TRP A 403 2.37 21.18 10.87
N ARG A 404 2.43 22.39 11.42
CA ARG A 404 1.55 23.49 11.03
C ARG A 404 1.73 23.81 9.55
N LYS A 405 2.97 23.95 9.10
CA LYS A 405 3.30 24.26 7.71
C LYS A 405 2.84 23.18 6.73
N LEU A 406 3.00 21.90 7.07
CA LEU A 406 2.50 20.79 6.26
C LEU A 406 0.98 20.89 6.04
N THR A 407 0.24 21.31 7.07
CA THR A 407 -1.22 21.53 6.98
C THR A 407 -1.56 22.70 6.05
N GLU A 408 -0.81 23.81 6.13
CA GLU A 408 -0.94 24.94 5.18
C GLU A 408 -0.63 24.53 3.73
N LEU A 409 0.29 23.58 3.55
CA LEU A 409 0.71 23.04 2.26
C LEU A 409 -0.12 21.82 1.82
N GLY A 410 -1.35 21.69 2.30
CA GLY A 410 -2.32 20.71 1.77
C GLY A 410 -2.25 19.31 2.36
N LEU A 411 -1.56 19.09 3.51
CA LEU A 411 -1.67 17.83 4.26
C LEU A 411 -3.10 17.65 4.75
N ARG A 412 -3.85 16.74 4.10
CA ARG A 412 -5.24 16.44 4.46
C ARG A 412 -5.36 15.50 5.64
N ARG A 413 -4.38 14.61 5.82
CA ARG A 413 -4.36 13.59 6.86
C ARG A 413 -3.00 12.93 6.98
N CYS A 414 -2.59 12.64 8.22
CA CYS A 414 -1.44 11.78 8.50
C CYS A 414 -1.85 10.60 9.39
N LEU A 415 -1.40 9.40 9.04
CA LEU A 415 -1.50 8.22 9.91
C LEU A 415 -0.30 8.12 10.83
N PHE A 416 -0.57 7.94 12.12
CA PHE A 416 0.43 7.79 13.17
C PHE A 416 0.34 6.41 13.83
N GLY A 417 1.48 5.73 13.85
CA GLY A 417 1.66 4.44 14.53
C GLY A 417 1.76 4.56 16.04
N VAL A 418 0.64 4.79 16.75
CA VAL A 418 0.59 4.85 18.23
C VAL A 418 0.71 3.44 18.82
N GLU A 419 -0.08 2.51 18.28
CA GLU A 419 -0.19 1.08 18.62
C GLU A 419 -0.60 0.73 20.05
N SER A 420 -0.17 1.47 21.06
CA SER A 420 -0.59 1.30 22.45
C SER A 420 -0.39 2.58 23.27
N GLY A 421 -1.09 2.66 24.40
CA GLY A 421 -0.92 3.67 25.44
C GLY A 421 -0.44 3.06 26.76
N VAL A 422 0.15 1.87 26.71
CA VAL A 422 0.64 1.13 27.87
C VAL A 422 2.12 0.80 27.66
N ASP A 423 2.99 1.29 28.55
CA ASP A 423 4.45 1.23 28.35
C ASP A 423 5.01 -0.19 28.25
N SER A 424 4.46 -1.15 29.00
CA SER A 424 4.86 -2.56 28.91
C SER A 424 4.55 -3.17 27.54
N ILE A 425 3.40 -2.83 26.95
CA ILE A 425 3.03 -3.24 25.59
C ILE A 425 3.90 -2.51 24.56
N LEU A 426 4.12 -1.20 24.69
CA LEU A 426 4.99 -0.44 23.78
C LEU A 426 6.42 -0.98 23.76
N THR A 427 6.93 -1.40 24.92
CA THR A 427 8.21 -2.09 25.06
C THR A 427 8.19 -3.44 24.32
N ARG A 428 7.15 -4.25 24.52
CA ARG A 428 6.96 -5.53 23.83
C ARG A 428 6.87 -5.37 22.30
N PHE A 429 6.19 -4.32 21.85
CA PHE A 429 6.05 -3.96 20.44
C PHE A 429 7.30 -3.32 19.85
N ASN A 430 8.33 -3.09 20.67
CA ASN A 430 9.56 -2.39 20.30
C ASN A 430 9.24 -1.06 19.57
N LYS A 431 8.32 -0.30 20.15
CA LYS A 431 7.85 0.96 19.57
C LYS A 431 8.78 2.11 19.82
N ASP A 432 9.68 2.05 20.80
CA ASP A 432 10.59 3.15 21.13
C ASP A 432 9.83 4.46 21.44
N THR A 433 8.71 4.30 22.16
CA THR A 433 7.81 5.38 22.61
C THR A 433 7.19 4.99 23.96
N SER A 434 6.79 5.97 24.75
CA SER A 434 5.97 5.79 25.96
C SER A 434 4.53 6.32 25.78
N ALA A 435 3.65 5.95 26.71
CA ALA A 435 2.29 6.45 26.79
C ALA A 435 2.24 7.98 26.94
N GLU A 436 3.19 8.56 27.68
CA GLU A 436 3.32 10.01 27.85
C GLU A 436 3.76 10.70 26.55
N GLN A 437 4.76 10.14 25.85
CA GLN A 437 5.18 10.65 24.54
C GLN A 437 4.01 10.65 23.55
N ASN A 438 3.26 9.55 23.50
CA ASN A 438 2.07 9.44 22.66
C ASN A 438 1.02 10.49 23.05
N ALA A 439 0.76 10.68 24.35
CA ALA A 439 -0.20 11.66 24.83
C ALA A 439 0.17 13.09 24.42
N LEU A 440 1.42 13.51 24.64
CA LEU A 440 1.91 14.84 24.29
C LEU A 440 1.87 15.06 22.77
N ALA A 441 2.31 14.08 21.98
CA ALA A 441 2.24 14.16 20.52
C ALA A 441 0.80 14.30 20.00
N ILE A 442 -0.15 13.53 20.52
CA ILE A 442 -1.56 13.60 20.11
C ILE A 442 -2.14 14.98 20.43
N ARG A 443 -1.86 15.53 21.62
CA ARG A 443 -2.30 16.87 22.01
C ARG A 443 -1.72 17.95 21.10
N THR A 444 -0.42 17.91 20.84
CA THR A 444 0.27 18.85 19.94
C THR A 444 -0.35 18.82 18.55
N LEU A 445 -0.48 17.63 17.94
CA LEU A 445 -1.08 17.48 16.61
C LEU A 445 -2.51 18.02 16.55
N SER A 446 -3.31 17.72 17.59
CA SER A 446 -4.72 18.16 17.67
C SER A 446 -4.82 19.69 17.77
N ALA A 447 -4.02 20.30 18.65
CA ALA A 447 -3.97 21.75 18.82
C ALA A 447 -3.43 22.46 17.56
N LEU A 448 -2.52 21.84 16.81
CA LEU A 448 -2.06 22.35 15.52
C LEU A 448 -3.09 22.19 14.38
N GLY A 449 -4.20 21.47 14.61
CA GLY A 449 -5.20 21.21 13.59
C GLY A 449 -4.82 20.12 12.59
N VAL A 450 -3.80 19.31 12.89
CA VAL A 450 -3.41 18.19 12.02
C VAL A 450 -4.50 17.12 12.09
N SER A 451 -5.09 16.79 10.94
CA SER A 451 -6.06 15.70 10.87
C SER A 451 -5.36 14.34 11.02
N THR A 452 -5.47 13.72 12.19
CA THR A 452 -4.79 12.45 12.49
C THR A 452 -5.63 11.21 12.15
N ARG A 453 -4.94 10.11 11.83
CA ARG A 453 -5.42 8.73 11.94
C ARG A 453 -4.50 7.99 12.90
N LEU A 454 -5.02 7.45 13.99
CA LEU A 454 -4.20 6.71 14.96
C LEU A 454 -4.41 5.21 14.74
N THR A 455 -3.35 4.41 14.68
CA THR A 455 -3.45 2.94 14.76
C THR A 455 -3.27 2.50 16.22
N TYR A 456 -4.00 1.46 16.60
CA TYR A 456 -4.00 0.94 17.96
C TYR A 456 -4.28 -0.56 17.93
N ILE A 457 -3.48 -1.36 18.64
CA ILE A 457 -3.67 -2.80 18.79
C ILE A 457 -4.23 -3.02 20.20
N THR A 458 -5.50 -3.41 20.26
CA THR A 458 -6.24 -3.53 21.53
C THR A 458 -5.94 -4.84 22.25
N PHE A 459 -5.89 -5.94 21.49
CA PHE A 459 -5.63 -7.27 22.04
C PHE A 459 -4.23 -7.75 21.64
N ASP A 460 -3.40 -8.03 22.65
CA ASP A 460 -2.05 -8.55 22.54
C ASP A 460 -2.03 -9.98 23.14
N PRO A 461 -1.71 -11.03 22.38
CA PRO A 461 -1.59 -12.42 22.87
C PRO A 461 -0.81 -12.59 24.18
N LEU A 462 0.15 -11.71 24.44
CA LEU A 462 1.02 -11.74 25.61
C LEU A 462 0.57 -10.76 26.72
N MET A 463 -0.60 -10.13 26.58
CA MET A 463 -1.08 -9.15 27.54
C MET A 463 -1.73 -9.79 28.77
N THR A 464 -1.64 -9.07 29.87
CA THR A 464 -2.35 -9.34 31.12
C THR A 464 -3.68 -8.58 31.17
N LEU A 465 -4.57 -8.97 32.09
CA LEU A 465 -5.82 -8.24 32.33
C LEU A 465 -5.57 -6.78 32.74
N ALA A 466 -4.55 -6.51 33.56
CA ALA A 466 -4.19 -5.14 33.97
C ALA A 466 -3.74 -4.29 32.77
N GLU A 467 -3.04 -4.88 31.80
CA GLU A 467 -2.67 -4.20 30.56
C GLU A 467 -3.89 -3.94 29.67
N LEU A 468 -4.90 -4.82 29.67
CA LEU A 468 -6.17 -4.59 28.97
C LEU A 468 -6.99 -3.46 29.62
N GLU A 469 -7.06 -3.43 30.96
CA GLU A 469 -7.67 -2.33 31.72
C GLU A 469 -6.98 -0.99 31.44
N ALA A 470 -5.64 -0.96 31.44
CA ALA A 470 -4.86 0.24 31.12
C ALA A 470 -5.04 0.67 29.65
N THR A 471 -5.14 -0.30 28.73
CA THR A 471 -5.42 -0.07 27.31
C THR A 471 -6.79 0.58 27.13
N HIS A 472 -7.83 0.02 27.75
CA HIS A 472 -9.18 0.57 27.76
C HIS A 472 -9.19 2.00 28.32
N ALA A 473 -8.59 2.20 29.49
CA ALA A 473 -8.50 3.51 30.14
C ALA A 473 -7.82 4.55 29.24
N PHE A 474 -6.71 4.20 28.58
CA PHE A 474 -6.03 5.12 27.66
C PHE A 474 -6.89 5.47 26.43
N GLN A 475 -7.59 4.50 25.85
CA GLN A 475 -8.52 4.73 24.74
C GLN A 475 -9.74 5.59 25.14
N GLY A 476 -10.11 5.58 26.43
CA GLY A 476 -11.18 6.40 27.00
C GLY A 476 -10.81 7.83 27.38
N ARG A 477 -9.52 8.18 27.35
CA ARG A 477 -9.04 9.51 27.76
C ARG A 477 -9.64 10.64 26.92
N THR A 478 -10.15 11.66 27.57
CA THR A 478 -10.76 12.86 26.94
C THR A 478 -9.84 14.07 26.93
N ASP A 479 -8.63 13.94 27.48
CA ASP A 479 -7.63 15.00 27.63
C ASP A 479 -6.52 14.91 26.56
N LEU A 480 -6.70 14.07 25.54
CA LEU A 480 -5.73 13.86 24.46
C LEU A 480 -6.07 14.65 23.20
N LEU A 481 -7.36 14.74 22.87
CA LEU A 481 -7.84 15.43 21.67
C LEU A 481 -8.21 16.87 22.06
N LEU A 482 -7.39 17.83 21.61
CA LEU A 482 -7.61 19.27 21.82
C LEU A 482 -8.32 19.89 20.61
N ASN A 483 -9.04 20.99 20.84
CA ASN A 483 -9.56 21.81 19.75
C ASN A 483 -8.39 22.43 18.96
N PRO A 484 -8.49 22.62 17.63
CA PRO A 484 -7.47 23.35 16.89
C PRO A 484 -7.33 24.80 17.40
N LEU A 485 -6.08 25.24 17.62
CA LEU A 485 -5.72 26.56 18.16
C LEU A 485 -4.86 27.33 17.14
N PRO A 486 -5.37 27.63 15.92
CA PRO A 486 -4.57 28.29 14.88
C PRO A 486 -4.17 29.73 15.23
N HIS A 487 -4.77 30.31 16.27
CA HIS A 487 -4.52 31.66 16.75
C HIS A 487 -3.32 31.76 17.71
N LEU A 488 -2.83 30.63 18.26
CA LEU A 488 -1.68 30.60 19.16
C LEU A 488 -0.38 30.35 18.40
N ALA A 489 0.73 30.88 18.92
CA ALA A 489 2.06 30.53 18.44
C ALA A 489 2.36 29.04 18.69
N VAL A 490 3.29 28.46 17.93
CA VAL A 490 3.62 27.04 18.10
C VAL A 490 4.29 26.76 19.44
N GLU A 491 5.05 27.75 19.93
CA GLU A 491 5.73 27.74 21.23
C GLU A 491 4.71 27.66 22.37
N GLU A 492 3.68 28.51 22.33
CA GLU A 492 2.58 28.49 23.30
C GLU A 492 1.85 27.15 23.32
N ILE A 493 1.65 26.53 22.16
CA ILE A 493 1.05 25.18 22.09
C ILE A 493 1.98 24.13 22.68
N VAL A 494 3.26 24.11 22.29
CA VAL A 494 4.23 23.11 22.73
C VAL A 494 4.46 23.16 24.24
N GLU A 495 4.48 24.35 24.83
CA GLU A 495 4.53 24.53 26.27
C GLU A 495 3.19 24.18 26.91
N GLY A 496 2.08 24.67 26.36
CA GLY A 496 0.73 24.51 26.89
C GLY A 496 0.27 23.05 26.98
N VAL A 497 0.57 22.18 25.99
CA VAL A 497 0.14 20.77 26.03
C VAL A 497 0.74 19.95 27.18
N ARG A 498 1.75 20.50 27.86
CA ARG A 498 2.40 19.95 29.06
C ARG A 498 1.73 20.43 30.35
N ASP A 499 0.98 21.53 30.29
CA ASP A 499 0.25 22.11 31.41
C ASP A 499 -1.17 21.49 31.49
N PRO A 500 -1.52 20.84 32.62
CA PRO A 500 -2.86 20.31 32.83
C PRO A 500 -3.99 21.34 32.69
N ASP A 501 -3.77 22.60 33.08
CA ASP A 501 -4.81 23.63 33.05
C ASP A 501 -5.12 24.04 31.61
N PHE A 502 -4.08 24.24 30.79
CA PHE A 502 -4.21 24.49 29.36
C PHE A 502 -4.91 23.31 28.65
N VAL A 503 -4.53 22.08 28.99
CA VAL A 503 -5.17 20.88 28.43
C VAL A 503 -6.66 20.81 28.81
N ALA A 504 -7.00 21.10 30.06
CA ALA A 504 -8.39 21.10 30.53
C ALA A 504 -9.22 22.19 29.84
N GLU A 505 -8.65 23.37 29.60
CA GLU A 505 -9.31 24.48 28.91
C GLU A 505 -9.60 24.16 27.44
N HIS A 506 -8.67 23.52 26.74
CA HIS A 506 -8.73 23.35 25.29
C HIS A 506 -9.16 21.96 24.82
N ALA A 507 -9.38 21.00 25.73
CA ALA A 507 -9.86 19.66 25.38
C ALA A 507 -11.19 19.70 24.61
N THR A 508 -11.32 18.81 23.63
CA THR A 508 -12.59 18.63 22.90
C THR A 508 -13.68 17.95 23.73
N GLY A 509 -13.29 17.33 24.86
CA GLY A 509 -14.14 16.44 25.65
C GLY A 509 -14.40 15.08 24.99
N ARG A 510 -13.89 14.85 23.77
CA ARG A 510 -14.04 13.57 23.07
C ARG A 510 -12.96 12.57 23.49
N PRO A 511 -13.32 11.29 23.65
CA PRO A 511 -12.36 10.25 24.00
C PRO A 511 -11.44 9.90 22.82
N LEU A 512 -10.23 9.43 23.12
CA LEU A 512 -9.21 9.07 22.13
C LEU A 512 -9.72 8.05 21.10
N HIS A 513 -10.53 7.07 21.49
CA HIS A 513 -11.03 6.02 20.59
C HIS A 513 -11.72 6.56 19.34
N SER A 514 -12.32 7.76 19.43
CA SER A 514 -12.93 8.41 18.27
C SER A 514 -11.92 8.75 17.15
N GLY A 515 -10.64 8.92 17.50
CA GLY A 515 -9.49 9.13 16.60
C GLY A 515 -8.78 7.86 16.13
N ILE A 516 -9.09 6.70 16.72
CA ILE A 516 -8.50 5.40 16.34
C ILE A 516 -9.09 4.94 15.00
N SER A 517 -8.26 4.40 14.11
CA SER A 517 -8.64 4.06 12.74
C SER A 517 -9.55 2.83 12.66
N TYR A 518 -9.22 1.80 13.44
CA TYR A 518 -9.99 0.58 13.63
C TYR A 518 -9.92 0.20 15.11
N MET A 519 -11.08 0.03 15.73
CA MET A 519 -11.21 -0.38 17.12
C MET A 519 -11.12 -1.90 17.26
N LEU A 520 -10.82 -2.37 18.48
CA LEU A 520 -10.85 -3.80 18.84
C LEU A 520 -9.85 -4.69 18.08
N VAL A 521 -8.87 -4.09 17.40
CA VAL A 521 -7.88 -4.82 16.60
C VAL A 521 -7.04 -5.74 17.48
N SER A 522 -6.82 -6.96 17.00
CA SER A 522 -5.96 -7.95 17.64
C SER A 522 -4.60 -8.04 16.93
N MET A 523 -3.54 -8.31 17.69
CA MET A 523 -2.20 -8.53 17.15
C MET A 523 -2.16 -9.79 16.29
N GLU A 524 -1.58 -9.68 15.09
CA GLU A 524 -1.35 -10.84 14.22
C GLU A 524 0.09 -11.35 14.31
N CYS A 525 0.25 -12.66 14.47
CA CYS A 525 1.56 -13.30 14.49
C CYS A 525 2.12 -13.53 13.07
N LEU A 526 2.55 -12.44 12.46
CA LEU A 526 3.16 -12.36 11.13
C LEU A 526 4.46 -13.19 11.02
N VAL A 527 4.55 -14.09 10.01
CA VAL A 527 5.76 -14.90 9.77
C VAL A 527 6.99 -14.02 9.58
N GLY A 528 8.05 -14.32 10.33
CA GLY A 528 9.32 -13.58 10.32
C GLY A 528 9.37 -12.36 11.26
N ALA A 529 8.28 -12.03 11.97
CA ALA A 529 8.27 -10.95 12.95
C ALA A 529 8.95 -11.37 14.27
N ALA A 530 9.56 -10.42 14.98
CA ALA A 530 10.16 -10.68 16.29
C ALA A 530 9.09 -10.98 17.35
N TYR A 531 7.93 -10.32 17.27
CA TYR A 531 6.79 -10.57 18.15
C TYR A 531 6.31 -12.02 18.04
N THR A 532 6.23 -12.58 16.83
CA THR A 532 5.84 -13.98 16.62
C THR A 532 6.79 -14.96 17.30
N LYS A 533 8.10 -14.65 17.35
CA LYS A 533 9.06 -15.46 18.11
C LYS A 533 8.80 -15.39 19.62
N MET A 534 8.36 -14.24 20.14
CA MET A 534 7.98 -14.10 21.55
C MET A 534 6.74 -14.95 21.86
N ALA A 535 5.73 -14.92 20.99
CA ALA A 535 4.53 -15.75 21.12
C ALA A 535 4.85 -17.26 21.01
N GLU A 536 5.77 -17.64 20.10
CA GLU A 536 6.25 -19.02 19.94
C GLU A 536 6.99 -19.51 21.19
N GLN A 537 7.87 -18.68 21.77
CA GLN A 537 8.57 -18.98 23.02
C GLN A 537 7.61 -19.15 24.21
N ALA A 538 6.48 -18.45 24.19
CA ALA A 538 5.39 -18.61 25.16
C ALA A 538 4.47 -19.81 24.86
N GLY A 539 4.70 -20.56 23.77
CA GLY A 539 3.87 -21.71 23.39
C GLY A 539 2.48 -21.32 22.89
N LEU A 540 2.31 -20.09 22.39
CA LEU A 540 1.01 -19.55 21.99
C LEU A 540 0.73 -19.66 20.48
N THR A 541 1.73 -19.96 19.66
CA THR A 541 1.56 -20.06 18.20
C THR A 541 0.90 -21.39 17.79
N GLY A 542 0.11 -21.34 16.72
CA GLY A 542 -0.64 -22.45 16.18
C GLY A 542 -0.33 -22.73 14.71
N ALA A 543 -1.36 -23.11 13.95
CA ALA A 543 -1.23 -23.45 12.54
C ALA A 543 -0.77 -22.26 11.68
N ALA A 544 -0.04 -22.55 10.60
CA ALA A 544 0.27 -21.54 9.61
C ALA A 544 -0.98 -21.18 8.80
N ARG A 545 -1.12 -19.88 8.49
CA ARG A 545 -2.18 -19.33 7.64
C ARG A 545 -1.54 -18.63 6.44
N PRO A 546 -1.30 -19.35 5.34
CA PRO A 546 -0.59 -18.82 4.18
C PRO A 546 -1.27 -17.61 3.55
N SER A 547 -2.61 -17.53 3.52
CA SER A 547 -3.34 -16.40 2.93
C SER A 547 -2.95 -15.04 3.53
N MET A 548 -2.60 -15.02 4.82
CA MET A 548 -2.16 -13.81 5.52
C MET A 548 -0.66 -13.81 5.86
N GLY A 549 0.10 -14.83 5.47
CA GLY A 549 1.53 -14.96 5.81
C GLY A 549 1.78 -14.84 7.32
N ARG A 550 0.91 -15.48 8.12
CA ARG A 550 0.89 -15.46 9.60
C ARG A 550 0.77 -16.86 10.16
N VAL A 551 0.91 -16.99 11.47
CA VAL A 551 0.48 -18.17 12.25
C VAL A 551 -0.65 -17.77 13.18
N ASP A 552 -1.54 -18.71 13.50
CA ASP A 552 -2.54 -18.51 14.54
C ASP A 552 -1.86 -18.28 15.89
N SER A 553 -2.53 -17.56 16.79
CA SER A 553 -2.04 -17.33 18.14
C SER A 553 -3.15 -17.43 19.17
N ARG A 554 -2.83 -18.06 20.30
CA ARG A 554 -3.64 -18.08 21.53
C ARG A 554 -3.19 -16.96 22.46
N TYR A 555 -3.97 -16.73 23.52
CA TYR A 555 -3.67 -15.70 24.53
C TYR A 555 -3.16 -16.33 25.82
N LEU A 556 -2.27 -15.62 26.53
CA LEU A 556 -1.81 -16.01 27.87
C LEU A 556 -2.98 -16.12 28.85
N ASP A 557 -3.92 -15.19 28.79
CA ASP A 557 -5.21 -15.27 29.49
C ASP A 557 -6.28 -15.72 28.47
N PRO A 558 -6.79 -16.96 28.57
CA PRO A 558 -7.82 -17.47 27.67
C PRO A 558 -9.08 -16.59 27.62
N ARG A 559 -9.41 -15.88 28.70
CA ARG A 559 -10.58 -14.98 28.75
C ARG A 559 -10.41 -13.76 27.83
N ILE A 560 -9.17 -13.26 27.71
CA ILE A 560 -8.83 -12.21 26.74
C ILE A 560 -8.93 -12.78 25.31
N GLY A 561 -8.55 -14.05 25.13
CA GLY A 561 -8.72 -14.75 23.85
C GLY A 561 -10.17 -14.86 23.39
N GLU A 562 -11.10 -15.15 24.30
CA GLU A 562 -12.53 -15.14 24.01
C GLU A 562 -13.02 -13.73 23.62
N ALA A 563 -12.62 -12.71 24.38
CA ALA A 563 -12.96 -11.32 24.05
C ALA A 563 -12.38 -10.87 22.70
N SER A 564 -11.13 -11.24 22.39
CA SER A 564 -10.49 -10.97 21.09
C SER A 564 -11.24 -11.67 19.95
N THR A 565 -11.68 -12.91 20.14
CA THR A 565 -12.46 -13.66 19.15
C THR A 565 -13.81 -12.97 18.89
N ALA A 566 -14.52 -12.60 19.96
CA ALA A 566 -15.78 -11.87 19.87
C ALA A 566 -15.59 -10.46 19.25
N ALA A 567 -14.47 -9.80 19.53
CA ALA A 567 -14.08 -8.55 18.90
C ALA A 567 -13.87 -8.70 17.38
N GLN A 568 -13.23 -9.78 16.94
CA GLN A 568 -13.09 -10.06 15.51
C GLN A 568 -14.44 -10.25 14.84
N LEU A 569 -15.37 -10.98 15.48
CA LEU A 569 -16.75 -11.14 14.98
C LEU A 569 -17.49 -9.80 14.90
N TRP A 570 -17.29 -8.91 15.87
CA TRP A 570 -17.83 -7.55 15.83
C TRP A 570 -17.29 -6.73 14.65
N ILE A 571 -15.97 -6.75 14.47
CA ILE A 571 -15.28 -6.08 13.36
C ILE A 571 -15.82 -6.62 12.04
N ASP A 572 -15.83 -7.94 11.86
CA ASP A 572 -16.24 -8.62 10.63
C ASP A 572 -17.69 -8.31 10.27
N ARG A 573 -18.59 -8.27 11.25
CA ARG A 573 -19.98 -7.90 10.99
C ARG A 573 -20.10 -6.47 10.43
N SER A 574 -19.26 -5.53 10.87
CA SER A 574 -19.36 -4.10 10.51
C SER A 574 -18.35 -3.63 9.46
N PHE A 575 -17.37 -4.46 9.09
CA PHE A 575 -16.25 -4.08 8.24
C PHE A 575 -16.67 -3.60 6.84
N PRO A 576 -17.58 -4.24 6.10
CA PRO A 576 -17.95 -3.78 4.75
C PRO A 576 -18.55 -2.37 4.75
N LEU A 577 -19.37 -2.05 5.77
CA LEU A 577 -19.96 -0.73 5.93
C LEU A 577 -18.91 0.31 6.34
N ASP A 578 -18.09 0.05 7.36
CA ASP A 578 -17.02 0.96 7.77
C ASP A 578 -16.01 1.18 6.63
N TYR A 579 -15.65 0.12 5.89
CA TYR A 579 -14.74 0.21 4.76
C TYR A 579 -15.32 1.07 3.63
N THR A 580 -16.63 0.95 3.37
CA THR A 580 -17.32 1.79 2.38
C THR A 580 -17.26 3.26 2.78
N LEU A 581 -17.61 3.58 4.04
CA LEU A 581 -17.49 4.95 4.55
C LEU A 581 -16.03 5.45 4.50
N LYS A 582 -15.06 4.62 4.88
CA LYS A 582 -13.63 4.94 4.83
C LYS A 582 -13.15 5.22 3.41
N SER A 583 -13.69 4.50 2.42
CA SER A 583 -13.35 4.66 1.01
C SER A 583 -13.99 5.92 0.43
N LEU A 584 -15.23 6.23 0.82
CA LEU A 584 -15.87 7.49 0.48
C LEU A 584 -15.09 8.70 1.03
N GLU A 585 -14.59 8.61 2.27
CA GLU A 585 -13.75 9.66 2.87
C GLU A 585 -12.50 10.00 2.03
N LYS A 586 -12.01 9.06 1.22
CA LYS A 586 -10.80 9.22 0.38
C LYS A 586 -11.05 9.93 -0.94
N VAL A 587 -12.26 9.81 -1.48
CA VAL A 587 -12.63 10.34 -2.82
C VAL A 587 -13.48 11.60 -2.73
N LEU A 588 -14.03 11.89 -1.55
CA LEU A 588 -14.84 13.09 -1.29
C LEU A 588 -14.01 14.26 -0.74
N ASP A 589 -14.52 15.47 -0.95
CA ASP A 589 -14.01 16.73 -0.41
C ASP A 589 -15.07 17.48 0.40
N GLY A 590 -14.66 18.55 1.09
CA GLY A 590 -15.55 19.48 1.79
C GLY A 590 -16.51 18.82 2.80
N GLN A 591 -17.75 19.33 2.83
CA GLN A 591 -18.77 18.90 3.77
C GLN A 591 -19.16 17.40 3.66
N PRO A 592 -19.35 16.83 2.45
CA PRO A 592 -19.63 15.39 2.32
C PRO A 592 -18.57 14.50 3.00
N ARG A 593 -17.28 14.83 2.85
CA ARG A 593 -16.20 14.11 3.56
C ARG A 593 -16.35 14.20 5.07
N HIS A 594 -16.68 15.39 5.60
CA HIS A 594 -16.81 15.61 7.03
C HIS A 594 -17.99 14.83 7.62
N SER A 595 -19.12 14.82 6.92
CA SER A 595 -20.30 14.03 7.31
C SER A 595 -20.01 12.53 7.31
N VAL A 596 -19.33 12.01 6.27
CA VAL A 596 -18.92 10.59 6.23
C VAL A 596 -18.00 10.24 7.41
N ARG A 597 -17.05 11.12 7.74
CA ARG A 597 -16.16 10.94 8.89
C ARG A 597 -16.93 10.92 10.22
N ALA A 598 -17.93 11.77 10.37
CA ALA A 598 -18.78 11.82 11.56
C ALA A 598 -19.58 10.51 11.73
N ALA A 599 -20.17 9.98 10.67
CA ALA A 599 -20.87 8.69 10.72
C ALA A 599 -19.95 7.53 11.12
N ARG A 600 -18.68 7.54 10.67
CA ARG A 600 -17.70 6.54 11.12
C ARG A 600 -17.37 6.64 12.60
N THR A 601 -17.52 7.80 13.25
CA THR A 601 -17.34 7.91 14.70
C THR A 601 -18.37 7.05 15.44
N VAL A 602 -19.63 7.02 15.01
CA VAL A 602 -20.68 6.23 15.66
C VAL A 602 -20.28 4.75 15.79
N LEU A 603 -19.72 4.17 14.73
CA LEU A 603 -19.22 2.79 14.73
C LEU A 603 -18.09 2.59 15.75
N LYS A 604 -17.22 3.58 15.94
CA LYS A 604 -16.10 3.51 16.89
C LYS A 604 -16.55 3.65 18.33
N ASP A 605 -17.52 4.52 18.58
CA ASP A 605 -18.07 4.75 19.92
C ASP A 605 -18.74 3.44 20.41
N SER A 606 -19.55 2.79 19.57
CA SER A 606 -20.11 1.46 19.90
C SER A 606 -19.04 0.39 20.07
N ALA A 607 -17.98 0.38 19.25
CA ALA A 607 -16.88 -0.58 19.44
C ALA A 607 -16.15 -0.37 20.78
N TYR A 608 -16.05 0.87 21.29
CA TYR A 608 -15.51 1.14 22.61
C TYR A 608 -16.48 0.71 23.73
N THR A 609 -17.80 0.86 23.54
CA THR A 609 -18.82 0.29 24.43
C THR A 609 -18.69 -1.24 24.50
N VAL A 610 -18.48 -1.90 23.36
CA VAL A 610 -18.19 -3.34 23.30
C VAL A 610 -16.94 -3.70 24.10
N LEU A 611 -15.83 -2.97 23.93
CA LEU A 611 -14.61 -3.19 24.73
C LEU A 611 -14.88 -3.09 26.24
N THR A 612 -15.66 -2.09 26.62
CA THR A 612 -16.06 -1.85 28.02
C THR A 612 -16.88 -3.03 28.56
N GLY A 613 -17.84 -3.52 27.76
CA GLY A 613 -18.65 -4.69 28.10
C GLY A 613 -17.80 -5.96 28.25
N MET A 614 -16.89 -6.22 27.31
CA MET A 614 -15.96 -7.35 27.38
C MET A 614 -15.12 -7.32 28.65
N LEU A 615 -14.60 -6.15 29.01
CA LEU A 615 -13.81 -5.99 30.23
C LEU A 615 -14.65 -6.28 31.50
N HIS A 616 -15.91 -5.84 31.52
CA HIS A 616 -16.84 -6.15 32.61
C HIS A 616 -17.12 -7.66 32.73
N GLU A 617 -17.36 -8.34 31.60
CA GLU A 617 -17.59 -9.80 31.59
C GLU A 617 -16.35 -10.58 32.03
N ILE A 618 -15.14 -10.19 31.57
CA ILE A 618 -13.87 -10.83 31.98
C ILE A 618 -13.62 -10.66 33.49
N THR A 619 -13.84 -9.47 34.02
CA THR A 619 -13.62 -9.17 35.45
C THR A 619 -14.65 -9.83 36.35
N SER A 620 -15.88 -10.02 35.86
CA SER A 620 -16.96 -10.69 36.60
C SER A 620 -16.89 -12.22 36.55
N THR A 621 -16.12 -12.79 35.63
CA THR A 621 -15.99 -14.25 35.46
C THR A 621 -14.72 -14.77 36.15
N PRO A 622 -14.84 -15.66 37.16
CA PRO A 622 -13.70 -16.27 37.82
C PRO A 622 -12.85 -17.11 36.85
N PRO A 623 -11.50 -17.14 37.00
CA PRO A 623 -10.64 -17.97 36.15
C PRO A 623 -10.97 -19.48 36.15
N ALA A 624 -11.69 -19.96 37.15
CA ALA A 624 -12.03 -21.37 37.35
C ALA A 624 -13.33 -21.82 36.64
N ASP A 625 -14.20 -20.89 36.25
CA ASP A 625 -15.57 -21.19 35.79
C ASP A 625 -15.67 -21.48 34.27
N GLY A 626 -14.52 -21.57 33.58
CA GLY A 626 -14.44 -21.89 32.16
C GLY A 626 -14.78 -20.70 31.25
N THR A 627 -14.44 -20.81 29.97
CA THR A 627 -14.68 -19.76 28.95
C THR A 627 -16.10 -19.76 28.41
N ASP A 628 -16.88 -20.82 28.62
CA ASP A 628 -18.23 -20.95 28.02
C ASP A 628 -19.24 -19.94 28.58
N GLN A 629 -19.25 -19.72 29.91
CA GLN A 629 -20.14 -18.72 30.52
C GLN A 629 -19.75 -17.30 30.10
N LEU A 630 -18.44 -17.02 30.03
CA LEU A 630 -17.91 -15.76 29.54
C LEU A 630 -18.32 -15.51 28.08
N ALA A 631 -18.16 -16.51 27.21
CA ALA A 631 -18.53 -16.41 25.80
C ALA A 631 -20.03 -16.13 25.63
N ALA A 632 -20.89 -16.79 26.41
CA ALA A 632 -22.33 -16.54 26.40
C ALA A 632 -22.68 -15.12 26.87
N GLY A 633 -22.02 -14.61 27.92
CA GLY A 633 -22.18 -13.24 28.41
C GLY A 633 -21.77 -12.20 27.36
N ILE A 634 -20.59 -12.38 26.76
CA ILE A 634 -20.08 -11.52 25.69
C ILE A 634 -21.02 -11.54 24.48
N ALA A 635 -21.45 -12.71 24.01
CA ALA A 635 -22.36 -12.82 22.87
C ALA A 635 -23.68 -12.07 23.12
N SER A 636 -24.28 -12.23 24.30
CA SER A 636 -25.50 -11.52 24.68
C SER A 636 -25.29 -9.99 24.74
N MET A 637 -24.10 -9.54 25.16
CA MET A 637 -23.73 -8.12 25.16
C MET A 637 -23.56 -7.59 23.73
N LEU A 638 -22.91 -8.34 22.84
CA LEU A 638 -22.76 -7.94 21.44
C LEU A 638 -24.12 -7.79 20.76
N ASP A 639 -25.06 -8.70 20.98
CA ASP A 639 -26.41 -8.63 20.40
C ASP A 639 -27.14 -7.35 20.82
N ARG A 640 -27.05 -6.98 22.11
CA ARG A 640 -27.66 -5.75 22.63
C ARG A 640 -27.03 -4.48 22.02
N GLU A 641 -25.71 -4.44 21.98
CA GLU A 641 -24.99 -3.27 21.45
C GLU A 641 -25.19 -3.13 19.94
N PHE A 642 -25.26 -4.25 19.20
CA PHE A 642 -25.56 -4.21 17.77
C PHE A 642 -26.97 -3.69 17.47
N GLU A 643 -27.97 -4.08 18.27
CA GLU A 643 -29.33 -3.55 18.14
C GLU A 643 -29.36 -2.03 18.33
N HIS A 644 -28.65 -1.53 19.35
CA HIS A 644 -28.51 -0.10 19.58
C HIS A 644 -27.82 0.59 18.40
N LEU A 645 -26.68 0.05 17.96
CA LEU A 645 -25.91 0.60 16.85
C LEU A 645 -26.75 0.71 15.56
N ARG A 646 -27.52 -0.33 15.24
CA ARG A 646 -28.42 -0.36 14.08
C ARG A 646 -29.46 0.77 14.13
N ALA A 647 -30.02 1.05 15.30
CA ALA A 647 -30.98 2.14 15.47
C ALA A 647 -30.35 3.54 15.26
N VAL A 648 -29.07 3.72 15.56
CA VAL A 648 -28.35 5.00 15.43
C VAL A 648 -27.79 5.20 14.01
N VAL A 649 -27.25 4.16 13.38
CA VAL A 649 -26.61 4.25 12.06
C VAL A 649 -27.62 4.52 10.94
N GLY A 650 -28.82 3.96 11.02
CA GLY A 650 -29.84 4.09 9.97
C GLY A 650 -30.16 5.55 9.57
N PRO A 651 -30.52 6.43 10.52
CA PRO A 651 -30.75 7.85 10.25
C PRO A 651 -29.54 8.59 9.67
N GLU A 652 -28.33 8.29 10.15
CA GLU A 652 -27.08 8.89 9.65
C GLU A 652 -26.83 8.50 8.19
N VAL A 653 -26.98 7.21 7.85
CA VAL A 653 -26.84 6.73 6.46
C VAL A 653 -27.91 7.36 5.56
N HIS A 654 -29.15 7.46 6.01
CA HIS A 654 -30.20 8.12 5.24
C HIS A 654 -29.84 9.57 4.90
N THR A 655 -29.36 10.33 5.89
CA THR A 655 -28.93 11.72 5.72
C THR A 655 -27.73 11.83 4.77
N LEU A 656 -26.73 10.95 4.92
CA LEU A 656 -25.56 10.91 4.03
C LEU A 656 -25.97 10.65 2.58
N THR A 657 -26.78 9.62 2.34
CA THR A 657 -27.14 9.20 0.98
C THR A 657 -28.00 10.22 0.23
N ALA A 658 -28.62 11.18 0.93
CA ALA A 658 -29.33 12.30 0.33
C ALA A 658 -28.39 13.41 -0.21
N THR A 659 -27.14 13.45 0.26
CA THR A 659 -26.16 14.51 -0.10
C THR A 659 -25.00 13.99 -0.95
N LEU A 660 -24.79 12.68 -0.99
CA LEU A 660 -23.75 12.04 -1.79
C LEU A 660 -24.14 11.96 -3.28
N PRO A 661 -23.14 11.97 -4.19
CA PRO A 661 -23.36 11.61 -5.59
C PRO A 661 -24.04 10.23 -5.74
N SER A 662 -24.87 10.07 -6.78
CA SER A 662 -25.75 8.91 -6.97
C SER A 662 -25.06 7.56 -6.80
N ARG A 663 -23.91 7.35 -7.46
CA ARG A 663 -23.11 6.12 -7.39
C ARG A 663 -22.62 5.82 -5.97
N HIS A 664 -22.15 6.84 -5.25
CA HIS A 664 -21.69 6.71 -3.87
C HIS A 664 -22.85 6.45 -2.91
N ALA A 665 -23.96 7.13 -3.10
CA ALA A 665 -25.18 6.95 -2.31
C ALA A 665 -25.75 5.54 -2.48
N GLU A 666 -25.80 5.01 -3.71
CA GLU A 666 -26.26 3.65 -3.98
C GLU A 666 -25.34 2.60 -3.36
N ARG A 667 -24.02 2.75 -3.51
CA ARG A 667 -23.04 1.86 -2.86
C ARG A 667 -23.23 1.83 -1.35
N LEU A 668 -23.38 3.00 -0.72
CA LEU A 668 -23.58 3.10 0.72
C LEU A 668 -24.91 2.47 1.17
N ARG A 669 -26.02 2.72 0.44
CA ARG A 669 -27.33 2.08 0.70
C ARG A 669 -27.23 0.56 0.63
N ASN A 670 -26.67 0.02 -0.45
CA ASN A 670 -26.56 -1.42 -0.65
C ASN A 670 -25.75 -2.09 0.48
N GLN A 671 -24.68 -1.45 0.96
CA GLN A 671 -23.87 -2.00 2.06
C GLN A 671 -24.58 -1.87 3.41
N HIS A 672 -25.28 -0.76 3.65
CA HIS A 672 -26.10 -0.60 4.84
C HIS A 672 -27.26 -1.60 4.89
N ASP A 673 -27.94 -1.84 3.77
CA ASP A 673 -29.04 -2.80 3.69
C ASP A 673 -28.54 -4.22 3.92
N ARG A 674 -27.39 -4.59 3.35
CA ARG A 674 -26.73 -5.87 3.66
C ARG A 674 -26.42 -5.98 5.15
N TRP A 675 -25.72 -4.98 5.70
CA TRP A 675 -25.34 -4.93 7.11
C TRP A 675 -26.52 -5.04 8.08
N THR A 676 -27.65 -4.41 7.73
CA THR A 676 -28.89 -4.43 8.53
C THR A 676 -29.57 -5.80 8.54
N ASN A 677 -29.48 -6.52 7.42
CA ASN A 677 -30.16 -7.81 7.19
C ASN A 677 -29.27 -9.02 7.47
N SER A 678 -27.98 -8.84 7.80
CA SER A 678 -27.12 -9.96 8.20
C SER A 678 -27.49 -10.43 9.61
N ASP A 679 -27.78 -11.73 9.72
CA ASP A 679 -28.05 -12.40 10.99
C ASP A 679 -26.80 -13.14 11.50
N GLY A 680 -26.65 -13.15 12.82
CA GLY A 680 -25.60 -13.88 13.51
C GLY A 680 -24.21 -13.24 13.47
N TRP A 681 -23.26 -13.94 14.08
CA TRP A 681 -21.85 -13.57 14.18
C TRP A 681 -21.04 -14.55 13.34
N GLN A 682 -20.47 -14.09 12.23
CA GLN A 682 -19.68 -14.90 11.31
C GLN A 682 -18.39 -14.17 10.95
N LEU A 683 -17.31 -14.94 10.75
CA LEU A 683 -16.06 -14.39 10.26
C LEU A 683 -16.16 -14.15 8.74
N ILE A 684 -15.67 -13.00 8.25
CA ILE A 684 -15.71 -12.66 6.81
C ILE A 684 -14.95 -13.70 5.97
N ASN A 685 -13.90 -14.30 6.54
CA ASN A 685 -13.06 -15.30 5.88
C ASN A 685 -13.38 -16.75 6.28
N ALA A 686 -14.55 -17.03 6.86
CA ALA A 686 -14.93 -18.40 7.26
C ALA A 686 -14.97 -19.40 6.09
N ALA A 687 -15.05 -18.90 4.85
CA ALA A 687 -15.08 -19.69 3.61
C ALA A 687 -13.72 -19.81 2.91
N ASP A 688 -12.64 -19.20 3.42
CA ASP A 688 -11.29 -19.55 2.98
C ASP A 688 -11.05 -20.99 3.48
N PRO A 689 -10.86 -22.02 2.62
CA PRO A 689 -10.65 -23.40 3.07
C PRO A 689 -9.39 -23.53 3.96
N CYS A 690 -8.55 -22.49 3.97
CA CYS A 690 -7.40 -22.32 4.83
C CYS A 690 -7.67 -21.50 6.11
N GLY A 691 -8.94 -21.19 6.43
CA GLY A 691 -9.38 -20.18 7.41
C GLY A 691 -10.23 -20.66 8.60
N THR A 692 -10.38 -21.97 8.82
CA THR A 692 -10.74 -22.56 10.13
C THR A 692 -9.61 -23.40 10.67
#